data_AF-A0A5R1NII4-F1
#
_entry.id   AF-A0A5R1NII4-F1
#
_cell.length_a   1.000
_cell.length_b   1.000
_cell.length_c   1.000
_cell.angle_alpha   90.00
_cell.angle_beta   90.00
_cell.angle_gamma   90.00
#
_symmetry.space_group_name_H-M   'P 1'
#
loop_
_entity.id
_entity.type
_entity.pdbx_description
1 polymer ?
#
loop_
_entity_poly.entity_id
_entity_poly.type
_entity_poly.pdbx_seq_one_letter_code
_entity_poly.pdbx_strand_id
1 'polypeptide(L)'
;MTYNAVRSPSPRPRSLTAVALTAAVSLLLLGAGTITAAASPPGAPGAFSGAADAAAGSPALAASAPLTNLSHLTFLLDTVPLPAVEGHTTYEIDAQPTAQAPWTYADKKADGSYGRVGGGSLDPATGHWSQGAYNADDIARTAVVYLRHWQQTGNETSREHAVQTLRSLTYLQTATGPNAGNVVLWQQADGTLTPSASPVELPDPSDSAESYWVARTVWALGEGFAAFQDTDPEFAAFLQDRLHLSLDSLERQSLGQYGTFDVADGVNVPAWLIAGGADASAEAALGLAAYVTAVPDDDSARTALTQLTEGVAGMSSGSATEWPFGAIMPWNKSQTLWHAWGGLAPAAVATASTVLGRSDLLGAAVTDAAQFTPQLLAAGGPDNAWSPTPGEAQIAYGVDSRVQGLVATAAAANAPGLLDLAAVTAGWFFGANANGAPAYDPATGTAIDGIETDGRINPNSGAESTIHALMTMLTLDANPTLKATALGIDETLSTVGLSVVEAESGTITGSGSVVTPPSSWTGEANLSGGAYVRLYAGDSLSIPVPASDQARNVFPIVNQGEGDSGATAWSSATSALGSTSNGGAGAQGITDASGRLFPLSLEQALPGADTAVVGVAGGVASVDALLIQPLVSTITVTGPAGESTVYVSAASETSVRTVVVPRGYRLAQQAFDAVGRPVASVDKKASKAGAVTVAAGGFTVAKLVRK
;
A
#
# COMPACT_ATOMS: atom_id res chain seq x y z
N MET A 1 -30.21 60.44 14.70
CA MET A 1 -31.22 60.56 15.77
C MET A 1 -32.29 59.50 15.56
N THR A 2 -32.50 58.70 16.61
CA THR A 2 -33.65 57.83 16.95
C THR A 2 -34.10 56.70 16.01
N TYR A 3 -33.75 55.49 16.47
CA TYR A 3 -34.27 54.14 16.28
C TYR A 3 -35.81 54.00 16.30
N ASN A 4 -36.34 52.99 15.59
CA ASN A 4 -37.09 51.90 16.23
C ASN A 4 -37.22 50.65 15.33
N ALA A 5 -37.25 49.50 16.00
CA ALA A 5 -36.97 48.16 15.49
C ALA A 5 -38.21 47.37 15.01
N VAL A 6 -37.94 46.16 14.49
CA VAL A 6 -38.67 44.89 14.63
C VAL A 6 -39.23 44.25 13.34
N ARG A 7 -38.61 43.09 13.02
CA ARG A 7 -39.08 41.83 12.39
C ARG A 7 -39.44 41.75 10.89
N SER A 8 -38.79 40.76 10.29
CA SER A 8 -39.00 40.12 8.99
C SER A 8 -40.44 39.65 8.72
N PRO A 9 -40.75 39.44 7.44
CA PRO A 9 -41.24 38.13 7.02
C PRO A 9 -40.49 37.58 5.80
N SER A 10 -40.32 36.26 5.80
CA SER A 10 -39.82 35.45 4.68
C SER A 10 -40.65 35.64 3.40
N PRO A 11 -40.07 35.35 2.22
CA PRO A 11 -40.84 34.58 1.24
C PRO A 11 -40.07 33.38 0.65
N ARG A 12 -40.92 32.41 0.29
CA ARG A 12 -40.70 31.08 -0.31
C ARG A 12 -40.01 31.09 -1.68
N PRO A 13 -39.58 29.91 -2.17
CA PRO A 13 -38.40 29.75 -3.03
C PRO A 13 -38.71 29.88 -4.51
N ARG A 14 -37.70 30.28 -5.29
CA ARG A 14 -37.68 30.11 -6.74
C ARG A 14 -36.85 28.89 -7.08
N SER A 15 -37.49 27.99 -7.84
CA SER A 15 -36.89 26.84 -8.51
C SER A 15 -35.71 27.25 -9.37
N LEU A 16 -34.56 26.60 -9.16
CA LEU A 16 -33.49 26.53 -10.15
C LEU A 16 -33.26 25.07 -10.46
N THR A 17 -33.47 24.76 -11.74
CA THR A 17 -33.06 23.54 -12.45
C THR A 17 -31.62 23.17 -12.08
N ALA A 18 -31.47 22.01 -11.44
CA ALA A 18 -30.18 21.40 -11.17
C ALA A 18 -29.58 20.92 -12.49
N VAL A 19 -28.49 21.55 -12.92
CA VAL A 19 -27.53 20.96 -13.85
C VAL A 19 -26.66 20.05 -12.98
N ALA A 20 -26.85 18.73 -13.12
CA ALA A 20 -26.01 17.75 -12.47
C ALA A 20 -24.63 17.77 -13.13
N LEU A 21 -23.65 18.37 -12.45
CA LEU A 21 -22.23 18.20 -12.76
C LEU A 21 -21.76 16.98 -11.95
N THR A 22 -21.58 15.85 -12.64
CA THR A 22 -20.92 14.66 -12.12
C THR A 22 -19.44 14.97 -11.94
N ALA A 23 -18.97 15.06 -10.69
CA ALA A 23 -17.56 15.11 -10.36
C ALA A 23 -17.03 13.66 -10.38
N ALA A 24 -16.13 13.36 -11.31
CA ALA A 24 -15.35 12.13 -11.31
C ALA A 24 -14.03 12.43 -10.60
N VAL A 25 -13.84 11.86 -9.40
CA VAL A 25 -12.54 11.79 -8.76
C VAL A 25 -11.70 10.82 -9.58
N SER A 26 -10.78 11.36 -10.36
CA SER A 26 -9.79 10.56 -11.09
C SER A 26 -8.60 10.37 -10.15
N LEU A 27 -8.54 9.24 -9.45
CA LEU A 27 -7.24 8.74 -8.99
C LEU A 27 -6.48 8.33 -10.23
N LEU A 28 -5.50 9.15 -10.62
CA LEU A 28 -4.61 8.85 -11.72
C LEU A 28 -3.62 7.78 -11.28
N LEU A 29 -4.02 6.53 -11.58
CA LEU A 29 -3.15 5.47 -12.06
C LEU A 29 -2.30 6.02 -13.23
N LEU A 30 -1.11 6.53 -12.95
CA LEU A 30 -0.08 6.75 -13.96
C LEU A 30 0.64 5.42 -14.17
N GLY A 31 0.11 4.61 -15.10
CA GLY A 31 0.69 3.31 -15.37
C GLY A 31 0.10 2.48 -16.50
N ALA A 32 -0.59 3.03 -17.51
CA ALA A 32 -0.83 2.30 -18.76
C ALA A 32 -1.24 3.23 -19.91
N GLY A 33 -0.30 3.49 -20.84
CA GLY A 33 -0.63 4.12 -22.12
C GLY A 33 -1.58 3.22 -22.93
N THR A 34 -2.75 3.74 -23.26
CA THR A 34 -3.74 3.08 -24.13
C THR A 34 -3.23 3.06 -25.57
N ILE A 35 -2.66 1.93 -26.01
CA ILE A 35 -2.46 1.68 -27.44
C ILE A 35 -3.79 1.22 -28.02
N THR A 36 -4.37 2.05 -28.88
CA THR A 36 -5.56 1.72 -29.68
C THR A 36 -5.21 0.60 -30.67
N ALA A 37 -5.68 -0.61 -30.39
CA ALA A 37 -5.56 -1.74 -31.30
C ALA A 37 -6.56 -1.59 -32.46
N ALA A 38 -6.10 -1.13 -33.62
CA ALA A 38 -6.83 -1.26 -34.87
C ALA A 38 -6.84 -2.74 -35.30
N ALA A 39 -8.03 -3.32 -35.41
CA ALA A 39 -8.24 -4.70 -35.81
C ALA A 39 -7.65 -4.99 -37.21
N SER A 40 -6.82 -6.03 -37.30
CA SER A 40 -6.44 -6.69 -38.56
C SER A 40 -6.82 -8.17 -38.50
N PRO A 41 -7.30 -8.78 -39.61
CA PRO A 41 -7.90 -10.12 -39.63
C PRO A 41 -6.87 -11.26 -39.46
N PRO A 42 -7.31 -12.48 -39.09
CA PRO A 42 -6.45 -13.54 -38.58
C PRO A 42 -5.61 -14.19 -39.67
N GLY A 43 -4.28 -14.13 -39.52
CA GLY A 43 -3.32 -14.95 -40.25
C GLY A 43 -3.00 -16.24 -39.48
N ALA A 44 -3.04 -17.38 -40.18
CA ALA A 44 -2.81 -18.74 -39.68
C ALA A 44 -1.39 -18.93 -39.04
N PRO A 45 -1.21 -19.94 -38.17
CA PRO A 45 -0.05 -20.03 -37.29
C PRO A 45 1.23 -20.43 -38.04
N GLY A 46 2.19 -19.51 -38.06
CA GLY A 46 3.58 -19.79 -38.45
C GLY A 46 4.39 -20.19 -37.23
N ALA A 47 4.92 -21.42 -37.25
CA ALA A 47 5.86 -21.92 -36.27
C ALA A 47 7.14 -21.07 -36.26
N PHE A 48 7.53 -20.54 -35.09
CA PHE A 48 8.87 -20.01 -34.87
C PHE A 48 9.58 -20.87 -33.83
N SER A 49 10.50 -21.68 -34.37
CA SER A 49 11.57 -22.37 -33.66
C SER A 49 12.49 -21.37 -32.98
N GLY A 50 12.87 -21.69 -31.73
CA GLY A 50 13.56 -20.76 -30.85
C GLY A 50 15.02 -20.43 -31.18
N ALA A 51 15.49 -19.45 -30.41
CA ALA A 51 16.86 -19.34 -29.94
C ALA A 51 16.77 -18.93 -28.47
N ALA A 52 16.98 -19.90 -27.58
CA ALA A 52 17.26 -19.62 -26.18
C ALA A 52 18.69 -19.06 -26.12
N ASP A 53 18.81 -17.74 -26.00
CA ASP A 53 20.06 -17.17 -25.52
C ASP A 53 20.16 -17.47 -24.02
N ALA A 54 21.21 -18.20 -23.69
CA ALA A 54 21.51 -18.65 -22.35
C ALA A 54 21.61 -17.44 -21.41
N ALA A 55 20.74 -17.41 -20.40
CA ALA A 55 20.91 -16.58 -19.22
C ALA A 55 22.29 -16.89 -18.62
N ALA A 56 23.24 -15.97 -18.78
CA ALA A 56 24.47 -15.99 -18.02
C ALA A 56 24.07 -15.82 -16.54
N GLY A 57 24.22 -16.88 -15.75
CA GLY A 57 23.90 -16.84 -14.32
C GLY A 57 24.69 -15.74 -13.63
N SER A 58 24.00 -14.75 -13.09
CA SER A 58 24.58 -13.74 -12.21
C SER A 58 25.28 -14.43 -11.04
N PRO A 59 26.50 -14.03 -10.65
CA PRO A 59 27.15 -14.59 -9.47
C PRO A 59 26.28 -14.35 -8.25
N ALA A 60 26.17 -15.37 -7.38
CA ALA A 60 25.43 -15.26 -6.13
C ALA A 60 25.94 -14.06 -5.31
N LEU A 61 25.03 -13.16 -4.93
CA LEU A 61 25.37 -11.98 -4.13
C LEU A 61 25.86 -12.45 -2.75
N ALA A 62 27.06 -12.01 -2.38
CA ALA A 62 27.61 -12.32 -1.07
C ALA A 62 26.82 -11.57 0.01
N ALA A 63 26.26 -12.28 1.00
CA ALA A 63 25.49 -11.68 2.09
C ALA A 63 26.24 -10.60 2.89
N SER A 64 27.58 -10.56 2.81
CA SER A 64 28.43 -9.56 3.47
C SER A 64 28.61 -8.26 2.68
N ALA A 65 28.35 -8.24 1.38
CA ALA A 65 28.49 -7.02 0.56
C ALA A 65 27.25 -6.14 0.72
N PRO A 66 27.35 -4.81 0.87
CA PRO A 66 26.19 -3.92 0.91
C PRO A 66 25.28 -4.12 -0.30
N LEU A 67 23.97 -4.11 -0.08
CA LEU A 67 22.99 -4.15 -1.18
C LEU A 67 22.68 -2.74 -1.66
N THR A 68 22.75 -1.75 -0.77
CA THR A 68 22.47 -0.36 -1.12
C THR A 68 23.50 0.15 -2.12
N ASN A 69 23.03 0.47 -3.33
CA ASN A 69 23.82 1.13 -4.36
C ASN A 69 23.09 2.39 -4.84
N LEU A 70 23.62 3.56 -4.49
CA LEU A 70 23.01 4.85 -4.78
C LEU A 70 23.22 5.36 -6.20
N SER A 71 23.98 4.65 -7.05
CA SER A 71 24.43 5.16 -8.35
C SER A 71 23.27 5.61 -9.24
N HIS A 72 22.19 4.83 -9.33
CA HIS A 72 21.02 5.23 -10.12
C HIS A 72 20.24 6.39 -9.50
N LEU A 73 20.08 6.45 -8.17
CA LEU A 73 19.45 7.59 -7.51
C LEU A 73 20.26 8.88 -7.72
N THR A 74 21.59 8.79 -7.66
CA THR A 74 22.48 9.91 -8.01
C THR A 74 22.39 10.27 -9.49
N PHE A 75 22.22 9.28 -10.38
CA PHE A 75 21.88 9.54 -11.78
C PHE A 75 20.51 10.22 -11.93
N LEU A 76 19.56 10.08 -11.02
CA LEU A 76 18.31 10.84 -11.10
C LEU A 76 18.46 12.26 -10.60
N LEU A 77 19.44 12.56 -9.75
CA LEU A 77 19.66 13.92 -9.25
C LEU A 77 20.13 14.89 -10.34
N ASP A 78 19.60 16.10 -10.29
CA ASP A 78 20.07 17.23 -11.08
C ASP A 78 20.14 18.50 -10.25
N THR A 79 20.90 19.49 -10.72
CA THR A 79 20.98 20.81 -10.08
C THR A 79 19.85 21.69 -10.58
N VAL A 80 19.03 22.20 -9.66
CA VAL A 80 17.84 23.00 -9.96
C VAL A 80 18.05 24.44 -9.48
N PRO A 81 17.81 25.45 -10.33
CA PRO A 81 17.79 26.85 -9.92
C PRO A 81 16.68 27.13 -8.90
N LEU A 82 16.96 28.01 -7.94
CA LEU A 82 15.99 28.47 -6.94
C LEU A 82 15.72 29.97 -7.16
N PRO A 83 14.88 30.35 -8.16
CA PRO A 83 14.60 31.75 -8.43
C PRO A 83 13.89 32.42 -7.23
N ALA A 84 14.03 33.74 -7.10
CA ALA A 84 13.29 34.48 -6.09
C ALA A 84 11.78 34.42 -6.38
N VAL A 85 11.04 33.76 -5.50
CA VAL A 85 9.58 33.66 -5.55
C VAL A 85 9.04 34.12 -4.19
N GLU A 86 8.05 35.01 -4.20
CA GLU A 86 7.44 35.51 -2.98
C GLU A 86 6.90 34.36 -2.13
N GLY A 87 7.25 34.33 -0.85
CA GLY A 87 6.82 33.26 0.07
C GLY A 87 7.63 31.96 0.00
N HIS A 88 8.60 31.83 -0.91
CA HIS A 88 9.45 30.63 -1.03
C HIS A 88 10.92 30.96 -0.77
N THR A 89 11.57 30.16 0.07
CA THR A 89 12.98 30.35 0.45
C THR A 89 13.58 29.03 0.93
N THR A 90 14.89 28.96 1.13
CA THR A 90 15.53 27.81 1.78
C THR A 90 16.80 28.23 2.51
N TYR A 91 17.41 27.29 3.22
CA TYR A 91 18.68 27.47 3.91
C TYR A 91 19.75 27.99 2.94
N GLU A 92 20.40 29.09 3.32
CA GLU A 92 21.47 29.74 2.53
C GLU A 92 21.12 30.06 1.06
N ILE A 93 19.85 30.36 0.74
CA ILE A 93 19.45 30.61 -0.66
C ILE A 93 20.25 31.72 -1.36
N ASP A 94 20.63 32.79 -0.65
CA ASP A 94 21.40 33.91 -1.22
C ASP A 94 22.84 33.52 -1.58
N ALA A 95 23.45 32.62 -0.79
CA ALA A 95 24.80 32.13 -1.03
C ALA A 95 24.83 30.96 -2.02
N GLN A 96 23.79 30.14 -2.02
CA GLN A 96 23.65 28.94 -2.82
C GLN A 96 22.28 28.93 -3.55
N PRO A 97 22.10 29.67 -4.66
CA PRO A 97 20.81 29.83 -5.34
C PRO A 97 20.40 28.62 -6.21
N THR A 98 20.90 27.44 -5.87
CA THR A 98 20.60 26.16 -6.51
C THR A 98 20.51 25.07 -5.44
N ALA A 99 19.75 24.02 -5.70
CA ALA A 99 19.71 22.80 -4.89
C ALA A 99 19.66 21.55 -5.79
N GLN A 100 19.51 20.36 -5.21
CA GLN A 100 19.38 19.12 -5.97
C GLN A 100 17.99 18.51 -5.82
N ALA A 101 17.45 18.00 -6.93
CA ALA A 101 16.19 17.27 -6.97
C ALA A 101 16.31 16.05 -7.90
N PRO A 102 15.64 14.93 -7.57
CA PRO A 102 15.56 13.76 -8.44
C PRO A 102 14.54 13.99 -9.56
N TRP A 103 14.93 13.72 -10.80
CA TRP A 103 13.99 13.59 -11.91
C TRP A 103 12.92 12.55 -11.57
N THR A 104 11.65 12.89 -11.85
CA THR A 104 10.49 12.07 -11.45
C THR A 104 10.52 10.68 -12.07
N TYR A 105 10.75 10.60 -13.39
CA TYR A 105 10.75 9.36 -14.15
C TYR A 105 12.11 9.10 -14.83
N ALA A 106 12.36 7.83 -15.16
CA ALA A 106 13.40 7.47 -16.11
C ALA A 106 12.99 6.28 -16.99
N ASP A 107 12.96 6.53 -18.29
CA ASP A 107 12.60 5.54 -19.30
C ASP A 107 13.80 4.67 -19.66
N LYS A 108 13.59 3.35 -19.68
CA LYS A 108 14.59 2.43 -20.22
C LYS A 108 14.67 2.56 -21.74
N LYS A 109 15.86 2.79 -22.26
CA LYS A 109 16.16 2.92 -23.69
C LYS A 109 16.51 1.57 -24.30
N ALA A 110 16.45 1.49 -25.62
CA ALA A 110 16.69 0.24 -26.36
C ALA A 110 18.13 -0.31 -26.20
N ASP A 111 19.09 0.56 -25.86
CA ASP A 111 20.48 0.19 -25.58
C ASP A 111 20.72 -0.24 -24.12
N GLY A 112 19.66 -0.24 -23.30
CA GLY A 112 19.71 -0.59 -21.89
C GLY A 112 20.03 0.58 -20.95
N SER A 113 20.34 1.77 -21.48
CA SER A 113 20.52 2.98 -20.66
C SER A 113 19.18 3.56 -20.19
N TYR A 114 19.22 4.53 -19.28
CA TYR A 114 18.03 5.23 -18.80
C TYR A 114 18.08 6.70 -19.22
N GLY A 115 16.92 7.25 -19.61
CA GLY A 115 16.77 8.68 -19.88
C GLY A 115 15.81 9.33 -18.89
N ARG A 116 16.24 10.42 -18.26
CA ARG A 116 15.44 11.22 -17.33
C ARG A 116 14.24 11.85 -18.03
N VAL A 117 13.07 11.79 -17.38
CA VAL A 117 11.78 12.24 -17.92
C VAL A 117 11.01 12.95 -16.80
N GLY A 118 10.40 14.09 -17.11
CA GLY A 118 9.49 14.80 -16.20
C GLY A 118 8.07 14.26 -16.30
N GLY A 119 7.19 14.75 -15.44
CA GLY A 119 5.79 14.35 -15.39
C GLY A 119 4.93 14.93 -16.49
N GLY A 120 4.10 14.07 -17.10
CA GLY A 120 3.21 14.45 -18.19
C GLY A 120 3.93 14.67 -19.53
N SER A 121 3.37 15.52 -20.37
CA SER A 121 3.90 15.78 -21.72
C SER A 121 4.90 16.94 -21.74
N LEU A 122 6.02 16.79 -22.46
CA LEU A 122 6.99 17.86 -22.68
C LEU A 122 6.48 18.85 -23.73
N ASP A 123 6.49 20.14 -23.40
CA ASP A 123 6.41 21.23 -24.36
C ASP A 123 7.83 21.58 -24.85
N PRO A 124 8.20 21.28 -26.11
CA PRO A 124 9.54 21.54 -26.63
C PRO A 124 9.84 23.03 -26.81
N ALA A 125 8.83 23.93 -26.80
CA ALA A 125 9.05 25.36 -26.96
C ALA A 125 9.55 26.02 -25.66
N THR A 126 9.05 25.56 -24.52
CA THR A 126 9.39 26.06 -23.18
C THR A 126 10.40 25.15 -22.47
N GLY A 127 10.47 23.88 -22.85
CA GLY A 127 11.20 22.84 -22.10
C GLY A 127 10.45 22.40 -20.84
N HIS A 128 9.20 22.83 -20.66
CA HIS A 128 8.39 22.51 -19.47
C HIS A 128 7.62 21.22 -19.67
N TRP A 129 7.50 20.48 -18.59
CA TRP A 129 6.67 19.29 -18.49
C TRP A 129 5.30 19.70 -17.99
N SER A 130 4.25 19.07 -18.52
CA SER A 130 2.87 19.48 -18.21
C SER A 130 2.51 19.31 -16.72
N GLN A 131 3.22 18.46 -15.98
CA GLN A 131 3.23 18.45 -14.51
C GLN A 131 4.47 19.21 -13.98
N GLY A 132 5.66 18.64 -14.14
CA GLY A 132 6.93 19.20 -13.67
C GLY A 132 8.09 18.24 -13.93
N ALA A 133 9.34 18.70 -13.83
CA ALA A 133 10.50 17.83 -13.93
C ALA A 133 10.72 17.05 -12.62
N TYR A 134 10.45 17.71 -11.50
CA TYR A 134 10.68 17.25 -10.14
C TYR A 134 9.40 17.42 -9.33
N ASN A 135 9.23 16.62 -8.29
CA ASN A 135 8.12 16.76 -7.35
C ASN A 135 8.57 16.63 -5.89
N ALA A 136 7.82 17.29 -5.00
CA ALA A 136 8.08 17.31 -3.57
C ALA A 136 8.07 15.90 -2.94
N ASP A 137 7.27 14.97 -3.46
CA ASP A 137 7.16 13.61 -2.94
C ASP A 137 8.46 12.81 -3.12
N ASP A 138 9.03 12.86 -4.32
CA ASP A 138 10.29 12.20 -4.65
C ASP A 138 11.47 12.90 -3.98
N ILE A 139 11.46 14.24 -3.91
CA ILE A 139 12.50 15.00 -3.19
C ILE A 139 12.52 14.60 -1.71
N ALA A 140 11.36 14.55 -1.06
CA ALA A 140 11.25 14.18 0.35
C ALA A 140 11.74 12.75 0.62
N ARG A 141 11.26 11.77 -0.15
CA ARG A 141 11.67 10.36 0.03
C ARG A 141 13.14 10.14 -0.35
N THR A 142 13.66 10.88 -1.32
CA THR A 142 15.10 10.87 -1.67
C THR A 142 15.95 11.41 -0.53
N ALA A 143 15.53 12.50 0.13
CA ALA A 143 16.21 13.02 1.30
C ALA A 143 16.31 11.94 2.40
N VAL A 144 15.21 11.22 2.66
CA VAL A 144 15.18 10.11 3.62
C VAL A 144 16.17 9.00 3.25
N VAL A 145 16.27 8.58 1.99
CA VAL A 145 17.26 7.57 1.55
C VAL A 145 18.69 8.03 1.85
N TYR A 146 19.05 9.25 1.47
CA TYR A 146 20.40 9.77 1.70
C TYR A 146 20.71 9.99 3.18
N LEU A 147 19.74 10.46 3.97
CA LEU A 147 19.85 10.60 5.43
C LEU A 147 20.14 9.25 6.08
N ARG A 148 19.31 8.24 5.79
CA ARG A 148 19.46 6.89 6.35
C ARG A 148 20.77 6.24 5.90
N HIS A 149 21.13 6.36 4.62
CA HIS A 149 22.42 5.84 4.13
C HIS A 149 23.61 6.52 4.81
N TRP A 150 23.60 7.85 4.95
CA TRP A 150 24.64 8.58 5.67
C TRP A 150 24.74 8.12 7.13
N GLN A 151 23.62 8.03 7.85
CA GLN A 151 23.62 7.58 9.25
C GLN A 151 24.12 6.13 9.41
N GLN A 152 23.81 5.24 8.46
CA GLN A 152 24.28 3.85 8.49
C GLN A 152 25.76 3.68 8.13
N THR A 153 26.33 4.55 7.28
CA THR A 153 27.64 4.33 6.66
C THR A 153 28.70 5.39 6.95
N GLY A 154 28.29 6.57 7.45
CA GLY A 154 29.13 7.76 7.56
C GLY A 154 29.51 8.38 6.21
N ASN A 155 28.79 8.07 5.13
CA ASN A 155 29.11 8.58 3.79
C ASN A 155 28.80 10.09 3.66
N GLU A 156 29.85 10.91 3.60
CA GLU A 156 29.72 12.39 3.51
C GLU A 156 29.05 12.87 2.22
N THR A 157 29.22 12.20 1.08
CA THR A 157 28.50 12.55 -0.16
C THR A 157 26.99 12.35 0.00
N SER A 158 26.57 11.33 0.77
CA SER A 158 25.16 11.13 1.11
C SER A 158 24.66 12.23 2.04
N ARG A 159 25.48 12.68 3.01
CA ARG A 159 25.17 13.86 3.83
C ARG A 159 24.96 15.10 2.96
N GLU A 160 25.85 15.36 2.01
CA GLU A 160 25.74 16.48 1.07
C GLU A 160 24.46 16.41 0.22
N HIS A 161 24.15 15.25 -0.36
CA HIS A 161 22.91 15.04 -1.11
C HIS A 161 21.67 15.23 -0.23
N ALA A 162 21.67 14.71 1.01
CA ALA A 162 20.58 14.92 1.96
C ALA A 162 20.34 16.42 2.21
N VAL A 163 21.40 17.21 2.49
CA VAL A 163 21.29 18.67 2.65
C VAL A 163 20.69 19.29 1.40
N GLN A 164 21.20 18.98 0.20
CA GLN A 164 20.71 19.60 -1.04
C GLN A 164 19.26 19.24 -1.35
N THR A 165 18.83 18.01 -1.08
CA THR A 165 17.43 17.60 -1.27
C THR A 165 16.49 18.23 -0.24
N LEU A 166 16.91 18.37 1.03
CA LEU A 166 16.15 19.10 2.05
C LEU A 166 16.03 20.60 1.72
N ARG A 167 17.08 21.19 1.11
CA ARG A 167 17.05 22.56 0.62
C ARG A 167 16.03 22.72 -0.53
N SER A 168 16.05 21.80 -1.49
CA SER A 168 15.06 21.78 -2.58
C SER A 168 13.63 21.61 -2.04
N LEU A 169 13.42 20.69 -1.09
CA LEU A 169 12.11 20.46 -0.48
C LEU A 169 11.56 21.68 0.25
N THR A 170 12.38 22.31 1.08
CA THR A 170 11.98 23.49 1.86
C THR A 170 11.79 24.74 1.01
N TYR A 171 12.38 24.79 -0.18
CA TYR A 171 12.05 25.80 -1.19
C TYR A 171 10.63 25.63 -1.73
N LEU A 172 10.18 24.38 -1.94
CA LEU A 172 8.79 24.10 -2.35
C LEU A 172 7.78 24.38 -1.23
N GLN A 173 8.20 24.45 0.03
CA GLN A 173 7.35 24.83 1.16
C GLN A 173 7.07 26.34 1.17
N THR A 174 5.80 26.70 1.21
CA THR A 174 5.34 28.08 1.41
C THR A 174 5.71 28.52 2.83
N ALA A 175 6.58 29.53 2.94
CA ALA A 175 7.20 29.97 4.18
C ALA A 175 6.40 31.05 4.93
N THR A 176 5.56 31.82 4.22
CA THR A 176 4.85 32.97 4.77
C THR A 176 3.45 33.12 4.18
N GLY A 177 2.57 33.83 4.88
CA GLY A 177 1.20 34.09 4.41
C GLY A 177 0.20 33.06 4.91
N PRO A 178 -1.05 33.09 4.42
CA PRO A 178 -2.14 32.25 4.93
C PRO A 178 -1.92 30.74 4.71
N ASN A 179 -1.09 30.40 3.73
CA ASN A 179 -0.78 29.03 3.31
C ASN A 179 0.55 28.52 3.88
N ALA A 180 1.19 29.25 4.80
CA ALA A 180 2.51 28.89 5.32
C ALA A 180 2.53 27.46 5.91
N GLY A 181 3.49 26.64 5.50
CA GLY A 181 3.62 25.24 5.90
C GLY A 181 3.07 24.22 4.90
N ASN A 182 2.19 24.65 3.99
CA ASN A 182 1.84 23.86 2.82
C ASN A 182 2.99 23.87 1.80
N VAL A 183 2.91 23.00 0.81
CA VAL A 183 4.02 22.71 -0.10
C VAL A 183 3.49 22.71 -1.54
N VAL A 184 4.28 23.19 -2.50
CA VAL A 184 3.97 23.06 -3.93
C VAL A 184 4.45 21.69 -4.41
N LEU A 185 3.61 20.95 -5.14
CA LEU A 185 3.98 19.61 -5.60
C LEU A 185 5.08 19.65 -6.67
N TRP A 186 4.91 20.43 -7.75
CA TRP A 186 5.73 20.30 -8.95
C TRP A 186 6.70 21.48 -9.18
N GLN A 187 7.87 21.16 -9.73
CA GLN A 187 8.88 22.14 -10.17
C GLN A 187 9.46 21.78 -11.54
N GLN A 188 9.66 22.78 -12.40
CA GLN A 188 10.31 22.63 -13.71
C GLN A 188 11.83 22.59 -13.61
N ALA A 189 12.48 22.13 -14.69
CA ALA A 189 13.94 22.04 -14.76
C ALA A 189 14.67 23.40 -14.61
N ASP A 190 13.99 24.50 -14.97
CA ASP A 190 14.52 25.86 -14.83
C ASP A 190 14.24 26.51 -13.47
N GLY A 191 13.63 25.76 -12.54
CA GLY A 191 13.28 26.22 -11.20
C GLY A 191 11.86 26.79 -11.07
N THR A 192 11.12 26.96 -12.17
CA THR A 192 9.74 27.47 -12.15
C THR A 192 8.83 26.54 -11.35
N LEU A 193 8.16 27.07 -10.33
CA LEU A 193 7.14 26.33 -9.58
C LEU A 193 5.92 26.08 -10.47
N THR A 194 5.36 24.87 -10.39
CA THR A 194 4.13 24.50 -11.10
C THR A 194 3.05 24.14 -10.07
N PRO A 195 2.33 25.13 -9.52
CA PRO A 195 1.27 24.90 -8.54
C PRO A 195 0.20 23.91 -8.99
N SER A 196 -0.13 23.93 -10.28
CA SER A 196 -1.20 23.13 -10.87
C SER A 196 -0.72 22.47 -12.14
N ALA A 197 -0.87 21.15 -12.22
CA ALA A 197 -0.52 20.37 -13.39
C ALA A 197 -1.50 20.57 -14.56
N SER A 198 -1.08 20.19 -15.76
CA SER A 198 -1.91 20.13 -16.96
C SER A 198 -1.94 18.72 -17.55
N PRO A 199 -3.10 18.06 -17.63
CA PRO A 199 -4.39 18.46 -17.04
C PRO A 199 -4.32 18.54 -15.52
N VAL A 200 -5.25 19.29 -14.92
CA VAL A 200 -5.34 19.46 -13.46
C VAL A 200 -5.51 18.10 -12.79
N GLU A 201 -4.64 17.81 -11.82
CA GLU A 201 -4.69 16.60 -10.98
C GLU A 201 -5.62 16.86 -9.80
N LEU A 202 -6.66 16.05 -9.58
CA LEU A 202 -7.58 16.25 -8.46
C LEU A 202 -7.30 15.24 -7.33
N PRO A 203 -7.31 15.68 -6.06
CA PRO A 203 -7.41 17.08 -5.63
C PRO A 203 -6.13 17.87 -6.00
N ASP A 204 -6.30 19.14 -6.39
CA ASP A 204 -5.20 20.05 -6.76
C ASP A 204 -4.99 21.10 -5.65
N PRO A 205 -4.64 20.71 -4.40
CA PRO A 205 -4.49 21.71 -3.38
C PRO A 205 -3.28 22.59 -3.67
N SER A 206 -2.32 22.23 -4.54
CA SER A 206 -0.99 22.89 -4.57
C SER A 206 -0.49 23.08 -3.13
N ASP A 207 -0.14 24.31 -2.77
CA ASP A 207 0.15 24.81 -1.43
C ASP A 207 -1.08 25.52 -0.79
N SER A 208 -2.25 25.47 -1.40
CA SER A 208 -3.48 26.08 -0.87
C SER A 208 -4.21 25.24 0.20
N ALA A 209 -3.89 23.95 0.34
CA ALA A 209 -4.38 23.09 1.41
C ALA A 209 -3.37 21.97 1.73
N GLU A 210 -3.63 21.21 2.79
CA GLU A 210 -2.86 20.02 3.17
C GLU A 210 -2.95 18.91 2.14
N SER A 211 -1.93 18.06 2.10
CA SER A 211 -1.71 17.11 1.02
C SER A 211 -0.72 16.01 1.43
N TYR A 212 -0.57 15.00 0.55
CA TYR A 212 0.46 13.97 0.69
C TYR A 212 1.87 14.56 0.73
N TRP A 213 2.14 15.58 -0.07
CA TRP A 213 3.45 16.22 -0.10
C TRP A 213 3.76 17.03 1.17
N VAL A 214 2.75 17.57 1.87
CA VAL A 214 2.95 18.12 3.22
C VAL A 214 3.34 17.01 4.21
N ALA A 215 2.67 15.86 4.16
CA ALA A 215 2.99 14.73 5.03
C ALA A 215 4.41 14.19 4.82
N ARG A 216 4.82 14.01 3.56
CA ARG A 216 6.19 13.59 3.19
C ARG A 216 7.23 14.65 3.54
N THR A 217 6.86 15.93 3.49
CA THR A 217 7.71 17.02 3.99
C THR A 217 7.93 16.88 5.49
N VAL A 218 6.88 16.65 6.28
CA VAL A 218 7.00 16.36 7.72
C VAL A 218 7.91 15.14 7.96
N TRP A 219 7.78 14.09 7.15
CA TRP A 219 8.64 12.92 7.22
C TRP A 219 10.12 13.28 7.08
N ALA A 220 10.48 13.91 5.97
CA ALA A 220 11.86 14.27 5.64
C ALA A 220 12.45 15.29 6.63
N LEU A 221 11.67 16.28 7.06
CA LEU A 221 12.12 17.29 8.03
C LEU A 221 12.37 16.68 9.41
N GLY A 222 11.51 15.77 9.86
CA GLY A 222 11.66 15.11 11.16
C GLY A 222 12.89 14.20 11.22
N GLU A 223 13.11 13.36 10.19
CA GLU A 223 14.35 12.57 10.09
C GLU A 223 15.58 13.45 9.87
N GLY A 224 15.44 14.53 9.08
CA GLY A 224 16.52 15.49 8.82
C GLY A 224 16.99 16.19 10.09
N PHE A 225 16.06 16.73 10.88
CA PHE A 225 16.37 17.34 12.18
C PHE A 225 17.14 16.36 13.07
N ALA A 226 16.60 15.15 13.24
CA ALA A 226 17.18 14.14 14.13
C ALA A 226 18.62 13.76 13.72
N ALA A 227 18.90 13.72 12.41
CA ALA A 227 20.22 13.40 11.87
C ALA A 227 21.23 14.56 11.99
N PHE A 228 20.78 15.82 11.91
CA PHE A 228 21.66 16.99 11.88
C PHE A 228 21.83 17.69 13.23
N GLN A 229 20.97 17.47 14.22
CA GLN A 229 20.97 18.22 15.50
C GLN A 229 22.35 18.37 16.17
N ASP A 230 23.20 17.34 16.10
CA ASP A 230 24.54 17.36 16.71
C ASP A 230 25.65 17.76 15.74
N THR A 231 25.48 17.51 14.43
CA THR A 231 26.53 17.66 13.42
C THR A 231 26.47 19.01 12.70
N ASP A 232 25.28 19.58 12.57
CA ASP A 232 25.01 20.88 11.98
C ASP A 232 23.82 21.54 12.68
N PRO A 233 24.02 22.09 13.89
CA PRO A 233 22.94 22.63 14.71
C PRO A 233 22.20 23.81 14.06
N GLU A 234 22.87 24.59 13.22
CA GLU A 234 22.26 25.73 12.53
C GLU A 234 21.29 25.24 11.44
N PHE A 235 21.72 24.27 10.62
CA PHE A 235 20.82 23.65 9.65
C PHE A 235 19.67 22.91 10.34
N ALA A 236 19.93 22.19 11.44
CA ALA A 236 18.90 21.52 12.21
C ALA A 236 17.86 22.51 12.77
N ALA A 237 18.28 23.65 13.32
CA ALA A 237 17.36 24.70 13.77
C ALA A 237 16.47 25.22 12.63
N PHE A 238 17.03 25.42 11.43
CA PHE A 238 16.24 25.75 10.26
C PHE A 238 15.20 24.67 9.92
N LEU A 239 15.58 23.38 9.95
CA LEU A 239 14.64 22.28 9.69
C LEU A 239 13.53 22.21 10.74
N GLN A 240 13.84 22.48 12.01
CA GLN A 240 12.85 22.58 13.09
C GLN A 240 11.83 23.67 12.81
N ASP A 241 12.27 24.87 12.44
CA ASP A 241 11.37 25.98 12.08
C ASP A 241 10.46 25.58 10.90
N ARG A 242 11.02 24.90 9.88
CA ARG A 242 10.23 24.41 8.74
C ARG A 242 9.24 23.31 9.13
N LEU A 243 9.60 22.43 10.05
CA LEU A 243 8.71 21.39 10.56
C LEU A 243 7.51 22.03 11.28
N HIS A 244 7.76 23.04 12.12
CA HIS A 244 6.69 23.74 12.83
C HIS A 244 5.74 24.50 11.89
N LEU A 245 6.22 25.04 10.76
CA LEU A 245 5.32 25.59 9.75
C LEU A 245 4.33 24.54 9.23
N SER A 246 4.82 23.33 8.92
CA SER A 246 3.93 22.24 8.49
C SER A 246 2.98 21.81 9.61
N LEU A 247 3.44 21.72 10.87
CA LEU A 247 2.56 21.43 12.01
C LEU A 247 1.46 22.49 12.19
N ASP A 248 1.81 23.77 12.12
CA ASP A 248 0.84 24.86 12.16
C ASP A 248 -0.17 24.74 11.02
N SER A 249 0.24 24.26 9.85
CA SER A 249 -0.67 24.03 8.72
C SER A 249 -1.64 22.88 8.96
N LEU A 250 -1.17 21.78 9.56
CA LEU A 250 -2.01 20.64 9.93
C LEU A 250 -3.00 21.02 11.04
N GLU A 251 -2.58 21.82 12.03
CA GLU A 251 -3.45 22.34 13.11
C GLU A 251 -4.57 23.25 12.60
N ARG A 252 -4.34 23.98 11.49
CA ARG A 252 -5.40 24.75 10.82
C ARG A 252 -6.38 23.88 10.03
N GLN A 253 -6.06 22.61 9.81
CA GLN A 253 -6.73 21.70 8.88
C GLN A 253 -7.09 20.38 9.58
N SER A 254 -6.49 19.25 9.17
CA SER A 254 -6.78 17.90 9.70
C SER A 254 -6.69 17.83 11.23
N LEU A 255 -5.57 18.22 11.84
CA LEU A 255 -5.40 18.13 13.30
C LEU A 255 -6.37 19.04 14.06
N GLY A 256 -6.80 20.14 13.46
CA GLY A 256 -7.86 21.00 14.00
C GLY A 256 -9.23 20.29 14.13
N GLN A 257 -9.42 19.13 13.48
CA GLN A 257 -10.60 18.27 13.58
C GLN A 257 -10.41 17.09 14.55
N TYR A 258 -9.30 17.03 15.29
CA TYR A 258 -9.01 15.90 16.18
C TYR A 258 -10.16 15.60 17.15
N GLY A 259 -10.48 14.31 17.27
CA GLY A 259 -11.58 13.81 18.10
C GLY A 259 -12.97 13.87 17.44
N THR A 260 -13.07 14.31 16.19
CA THR A 260 -14.31 14.26 15.39
C THR A 260 -14.28 13.14 14.37
N PHE A 261 -15.45 12.62 14.01
CA PHE A 261 -15.58 11.48 13.11
C PHE A 261 -16.49 11.85 11.95
N ASP A 262 -16.08 11.43 10.75
CA ASP A 262 -16.92 11.38 9.57
C ASP A 262 -17.63 10.02 9.49
N VAL A 263 -18.55 9.89 8.53
CA VAL A 263 -19.21 8.63 8.20
C VAL A 263 -18.75 8.19 6.82
N ALA A 264 -18.38 6.93 6.66
CA ALA A 264 -18.10 6.28 5.39
C ALA A 264 -18.88 4.96 5.31
N ASP A 265 -19.93 4.90 4.49
CA ASP A 265 -20.86 3.77 4.42
C ASP A 265 -21.31 3.29 5.81
N GLY A 266 -21.87 4.21 6.59
CA GLY A 266 -22.35 3.93 7.95
C GLY A 266 -21.27 3.65 9.00
N VAL A 267 -19.98 3.63 8.64
CA VAL A 267 -18.85 3.43 9.56
C VAL A 267 -18.30 4.79 9.99
N ASN A 268 -18.08 4.96 11.30
CA ASN A 268 -17.39 6.15 11.80
C ASN A 268 -15.89 6.04 11.48
N VAL A 269 -15.35 7.06 10.81
CA VAL A 269 -13.94 7.14 10.44
C VAL A 269 -13.32 8.43 10.97
N PRO A 270 -12.02 8.45 11.34
CA PRO A 270 -11.36 9.66 11.82
C PRO A 270 -11.41 10.80 10.79
N ALA A 271 -11.87 11.99 11.21
CA ALA A 271 -11.94 13.18 10.36
C ALA A 271 -10.64 14.02 10.36
N TRP A 272 -9.63 13.60 11.14
CA TRP A 272 -8.39 14.37 11.37
C TRP A 272 -7.15 13.74 10.71
N LEU A 273 -7.34 12.87 9.72
CA LEU A 273 -6.24 12.33 8.91
C LEU A 273 -5.85 13.35 7.83
N ILE A 274 -4.56 13.49 7.58
CA ILE A 274 -4.02 14.40 6.55
C ILE A 274 -4.63 14.02 5.20
N ALA A 275 -5.36 14.94 4.57
CA ALA A 275 -6.11 14.70 3.33
C ALA A 275 -7.09 13.49 3.37
N GLY A 276 -7.53 13.08 4.57
CA GLY A 276 -8.35 11.88 4.80
C GLY A 276 -7.57 10.55 4.71
N GLY A 277 -6.25 10.61 4.54
CA GLY A 277 -5.38 9.46 4.31
C GLY A 277 -4.65 9.00 5.57
N ALA A 278 -4.87 7.74 5.98
CA ALA A 278 -4.03 7.07 6.98
C ALA A 278 -2.63 6.79 6.42
N ASP A 279 -2.54 6.57 5.12
CA ASP A 279 -1.32 6.45 4.34
C ASP A 279 -0.43 7.71 4.40
N ALA A 280 -0.96 8.89 4.07
CA ALA A 280 -0.26 10.17 4.21
C ALA A 280 0.08 10.44 5.68
N SER A 281 -0.89 10.28 6.58
CA SER A 281 -0.69 10.51 8.02
C SER A 281 0.40 9.63 8.62
N ALA A 282 0.56 8.40 8.12
CA ALA A 282 1.59 7.48 8.56
C ALA A 282 3.01 7.94 8.19
N GLU A 283 3.21 8.47 6.99
CA GLU A 283 4.51 9.03 6.58
C GLU A 283 4.89 10.21 7.48
N ALA A 284 3.96 11.15 7.72
CA ALA A 284 4.18 12.26 8.65
C ALA A 284 4.52 11.76 10.07
N ALA A 285 3.78 10.76 10.55
CA ALA A 285 4.02 10.18 11.87
C ALA A 285 5.41 9.53 12.01
N LEU A 286 5.99 8.96 10.94
CA LEU A 286 7.37 8.45 10.98
C LEU A 286 8.39 9.58 11.21
N GLY A 287 8.27 10.70 10.49
CA GLY A 287 9.12 11.87 10.73
C GLY A 287 8.96 12.45 12.13
N LEU A 288 7.72 12.59 12.57
CA LEU A 288 7.43 13.09 13.92
C LEU A 288 7.96 12.14 15.00
N ALA A 289 7.93 10.82 14.79
CA ALA A 289 8.52 9.87 15.72
C ALA A 289 10.04 10.04 15.84
N ALA A 290 10.74 10.28 14.72
CA ALA A 290 12.16 10.59 14.73
C ALA A 290 12.46 11.91 15.46
N TYR A 291 11.69 12.96 15.15
CA TYR A 291 11.84 14.27 15.78
C TYR A 291 11.53 14.26 17.28
N VAL A 292 10.41 13.67 17.71
CA VAL A 292 10.02 13.57 19.13
C VAL A 292 11.00 12.70 19.94
N THR A 293 11.67 11.75 19.30
CA THR A 293 12.76 11.01 19.95
C THR A 293 13.95 11.92 20.25
N ALA A 294 14.27 12.85 19.35
CA ALA A 294 15.34 13.84 19.51
C ALA A 294 14.95 14.99 20.47
N VAL A 295 13.70 15.44 20.41
CA VAL A 295 13.17 16.58 21.17
C VAL A 295 11.89 16.16 21.93
N PRO A 296 12.00 15.37 23.00
CA PRO A 296 10.84 14.78 23.68
C PRO A 296 9.93 15.80 24.37
N ASP A 297 10.45 16.99 24.66
CA ASP A 297 9.75 18.09 25.35
C ASP A 297 9.00 19.03 24.38
N ASP A 298 9.02 18.75 23.07
CA ASP A 298 8.20 19.49 22.10
C ASP A 298 6.74 18.98 22.14
N ASP A 299 5.93 19.66 22.95
CA ASP A 299 4.52 19.31 23.15
C ASP A 299 3.70 19.35 21.85
N SER A 300 4.01 20.25 20.91
CA SER A 300 3.27 20.38 19.65
C SER A 300 3.51 19.16 18.77
N ALA A 301 4.78 18.81 18.53
CA ALA A 301 5.13 17.65 17.72
C ALA A 301 4.67 16.34 18.37
N ARG A 302 4.79 16.22 19.70
CA ARG A 302 4.32 15.03 20.44
C ARG A 302 2.80 14.89 20.39
N THR A 303 2.06 15.99 20.45
CA THR A 303 0.60 16.01 20.29
C THR A 303 0.21 15.58 18.88
N ALA A 304 0.81 16.17 17.84
CA ALA A 304 0.57 15.79 16.46
C ALA A 304 0.85 14.30 16.21
N LEU A 305 1.99 13.78 16.68
CA LEU A 305 2.34 12.35 16.58
C LEU A 305 1.26 11.47 17.24
N THR A 306 0.81 11.85 18.43
CA THR A 306 -0.22 11.10 19.17
C THR A 306 -1.54 11.07 18.40
N GLN A 307 -2.02 12.24 17.97
CA GLN A 307 -3.31 12.36 17.29
C GLN A 307 -3.33 11.66 15.93
N LEU A 308 -2.29 11.84 15.10
CA LEU A 308 -2.19 11.16 13.81
C LEU A 308 -2.17 9.65 13.99
N THR A 309 -1.38 9.14 14.95
CA THR A 309 -1.24 7.69 15.14
C THR A 309 -2.46 7.04 15.76
N GLU A 310 -3.24 7.75 16.57
CA GLU A 310 -4.57 7.30 16.99
C GLU A 310 -5.55 7.21 15.82
N GLY A 311 -5.51 8.19 14.90
CA GLY A 311 -6.29 8.14 13.66
C GLY A 311 -5.89 6.96 12.76
N VAL A 312 -4.59 6.79 12.52
CA VAL A 312 -4.06 5.70 11.69
C VAL A 312 -4.37 4.33 12.31
N ALA A 313 -4.17 4.16 13.62
CA ALA A 313 -4.53 2.90 14.30
C ALA A 313 -6.05 2.64 14.27
N GLY A 314 -6.86 3.69 14.35
CA GLY A 314 -8.32 3.62 14.23
C GLY A 314 -8.84 3.18 12.85
N MET A 315 -7.98 3.18 11.83
CA MET A 315 -8.29 2.67 10.49
C MET A 315 -8.02 1.16 10.32
N SER A 316 -7.53 0.48 11.36
CA SER A 316 -7.45 -0.98 11.39
C SER A 316 -8.85 -1.60 11.29
N SER A 317 -9.05 -2.52 10.35
CA SER A 317 -10.37 -3.12 10.11
C SER A 317 -10.29 -4.62 9.78
N GLY A 318 -11.39 -5.33 10.04
CA GLY A 318 -11.52 -6.76 9.81
C GLY A 318 -10.71 -7.64 10.78
N SER A 319 -10.53 -8.89 10.40
CA SER A 319 -9.82 -9.93 11.16
C SER A 319 -9.34 -11.01 10.19
N ALA A 320 -8.54 -11.99 10.61
CA ALA A 320 -8.10 -13.09 9.73
C ALA A 320 -9.22 -13.79 8.91
N THR A 321 -10.49 -13.64 9.30
CA THR A 321 -11.67 -14.19 8.62
C THR A 321 -12.75 -13.14 8.32
N GLU A 322 -12.40 -11.86 8.25
CA GLU A 322 -13.30 -10.76 7.87
C GLU A 322 -12.51 -9.75 7.05
N TRP A 323 -12.99 -9.43 5.84
CA TRP A 323 -12.36 -8.43 4.98
C TRP A 323 -12.27 -7.06 5.73
N PRO A 324 -11.15 -6.31 5.67
CA PRO A 324 -9.95 -6.45 4.83
C PRO A 324 -8.83 -7.30 5.46
N PHE A 325 -9.18 -8.32 6.24
CA PHE A 325 -8.26 -9.29 6.82
C PHE A 325 -7.29 -8.73 7.86
N GLY A 326 -7.69 -7.67 8.56
CA GLY A 326 -6.88 -7.03 9.59
C GLY A 326 -5.99 -5.89 9.08
N ALA A 327 -6.15 -5.48 7.81
CA ALA A 327 -5.40 -4.37 7.25
C ALA A 327 -5.71 -3.05 7.97
N ILE A 328 -4.73 -2.15 7.99
CA ILE A 328 -5.01 -0.72 8.20
C ILE A 328 -5.47 -0.14 6.86
N MET A 329 -6.71 0.35 6.81
CA MET A 329 -7.27 0.95 5.60
C MET A 329 -6.53 2.25 5.27
N PRO A 330 -6.13 2.46 4.00
CA PRO A 330 -5.24 3.56 3.63
C PRO A 330 -5.89 4.94 3.73
N TRP A 331 -7.20 5.04 3.61
CA TRP A 331 -7.93 6.30 3.62
C TRP A 331 -9.36 6.16 4.12
N ASN A 332 -9.95 7.26 4.56
CA ASN A 332 -11.27 7.28 5.21
C ASN A 332 -12.46 7.32 4.24
N LYS A 333 -12.20 7.39 2.92
CA LYS A 333 -13.24 7.52 1.89
C LYS A 333 -13.68 6.22 1.23
N SER A 334 -13.11 5.09 1.63
CA SER A 334 -13.57 3.80 1.15
C SER A 334 -13.48 2.75 2.24
N GLN A 335 -14.56 1.98 2.35
CA GLN A 335 -14.59 0.77 3.15
C GLN A 335 -14.24 -0.48 2.33
N THR A 336 -13.87 -0.35 1.05
CA THR A 336 -13.78 -1.49 0.11
C THR A 336 -12.50 -1.51 -0.73
N LEU A 337 -11.75 -0.39 -0.75
CA LEU A 337 -10.48 -0.27 -1.45
C LEU A 337 -9.33 -0.23 -0.45
N TRP A 338 -8.52 -1.29 -0.42
CA TRP A 338 -7.21 -1.28 0.22
C TRP A 338 -6.13 -1.07 -0.85
N HIS A 339 -5.08 -0.30 -0.53
CA HIS A 339 -3.92 -0.13 -1.40
C HIS A 339 -2.63 0.09 -0.62
N ALA A 340 -1.49 -0.14 -1.29
CA ALA A 340 -0.17 -0.04 -0.69
C ALA A 340 0.57 1.28 -0.98
N TRP A 341 0.01 2.18 -1.80
CA TRP A 341 0.52 3.57 -1.93
C TRP A 341 0.52 4.24 -0.55
N GLY A 342 1.65 4.78 -0.10
CA GLY A 342 1.75 5.34 1.26
C GLY A 342 1.59 4.29 2.37
N GLY A 343 1.74 3.00 2.07
CA GLY A 343 1.41 1.87 2.95
C GLY A 343 2.30 1.68 4.17
N LEU A 344 2.91 2.74 4.71
CA LEU A 344 3.77 2.74 5.89
C LEU A 344 2.99 2.82 7.22
N ALA A 345 1.65 2.79 7.19
CA ALA A 345 0.79 2.75 8.37
C ALA A 345 1.22 1.79 9.48
N PRO A 346 1.47 0.49 9.24
CA PRO A 346 1.95 -0.42 10.29
C PRO A 346 3.32 -0.01 10.84
N ALA A 347 4.24 0.48 10.00
CA ALA A 347 5.55 0.95 10.47
C ALA A 347 5.41 2.19 11.37
N ALA A 348 4.54 3.13 10.99
CA ALA A 348 4.29 4.36 11.71
C ALA A 348 3.72 4.09 13.11
N VAL A 349 2.63 3.31 13.20
CA VAL A 349 2.00 3.02 14.51
C VAL A 349 2.87 2.12 15.39
N ALA A 350 3.64 1.18 14.83
CA ALA A 350 4.61 0.39 15.59
C ALA A 350 5.72 1.27 16.18
N THR A 351 6.31 2.15 15.36
CA THR A 351 7.36 3.08 15.79
C THR A 351 6.85 4.06 16.84
N ALA A 352 5.71 4.70 16.58
CA ALA A 352 5.08 5.65 17.50
C ALA A 352 4.67 5.00 18.82
N SER A 353 4.19 3.75 18.81
CA SER A 353 3.86 3.03 20.05
C SER A 353 5.04 2.94 21.01
N THR A 354 6.26 2.80 20.47
CA THR A 354 7.51 2.74 21.24
C THR A 354 7.90 4.14 21.73
N VAL A 355 7.92 5.14 20.83
CA VAL A 355 8.32 6.53 21.15
C VAL A 355 7.38 7.18 22.17
N LEU A 356 6.08 6.92 22.06
CA LEU A 356 5.06 7.48 22.96
C LEU A 356 4.82 6.64 24.22
N GLY A 357 5.28 5.37 24.25
CA GLY A 357 4.96 4.43 25.32
C GLY A 357 3.48 3.98 25.32
N ARG A 358 2.87 3.90 24.13
CA ARG A 358 1.43 3.64 23.90
C ARG A 358 1.21 2.26 23.28
N SER A 359 1.18 1.22 24.13
CA SER A 359 1.01 -0.17 23.67
C SER A 359 -0.34 -0.46 23.02
N ASP A 360 -1.34 0.39 23.27
CA ASP A 360 -2.66 0.31 22.64
C ASP A 360 -2.59 0.58 21.11
N LEU A 361 -1.64 1.40 20.64
CA LEU A 361 -1.42 1.64 19.21
C LEU A 361 -0.82 0.43 18.49
N LEU A 362 -0.03 -0.38 19.21
CA LEU A 362 0.71 -1.51 18.64
C LEU A 362 -0.20 -2.61 18.09
N GLY A 363 -1.43 -2.74 18.63
CA GLY A 363 -2.37 -3.78 18.21
C GLY A 363 -2.74 -3.71 16.73
N ALA A 364 -2.90 -2.49 16.17
CA ALA A 364 -3.18 -2.29 14.76
C ALA A 364 -2.02 -2.76 13.87
N ALA A 365 -0.78 -2.39 14.22
CA ALA A 365 0.42 -2.81 13.49
C ALA A 365 0.59 -4.33 13.51
N VAL A 366 0.38 -4.96 14.67
CA VAL A 366 0.48 -6.41 14.82
C VAL A 366 -0.58 -7.13 13.99
N THR A 367 -1.82 -6.62 13.95
CA THR A 367 -2.90 -7.21 13.18
C THR A 367 -2.61 -7.14 11.67
N ASP A 368 -2.19 -5.98 11.17
CA ASP A 368 -1.81 -5.79 9.76
C ASP A 368 -0.60 -6.66 9.37
N ALA A 369 0.43 -6.70 10.20
CA ALA A 369 1.67 -7.42 9.93
C ALA A 369 1.51 -8.94 10.05
N ALA A 370 0.78 -9.44 11.05
CA ALA A 370 0.70 -10.86 11.37
C ALA A 370 -0.50 -11.59 10.74
N GLN A 371 -1.55 -10.85 10.33
CA GLN A 371 -2.75 -11.44 9.72
C GLN A 371 -2.90 -11.02 8.25
N PHE A 372 -2.96 -9.71 7.98
CA PHE A 372 -3.20 -9.21 6.64
C PHE A 372 -2.02 -9.48 5.69
N THR A 373 -0.80 -9.12 6.07
CA THR A 373 0.38 -9.27 5.22
C THR A 373 0.63 -10.72 4.76
N PRO A 374 0.57 -11.77 5.61
CA PRO A 374 0.70 -13.14 5.11
C PRO A 374 -0.48 -13.58 4.23
N GLN A 375 -1.69 -13.05 4.46
CA GLN A 375 -2.84 -13.28 3.57
C GLN A 375 -2.64 -12.63 2.20
N LEU A 376 -2.08 -11.42 2.16
CA LEU A 376 -1.69 -10.70 0.95
C LEU A 376 -0.69 -11.52 0.13
N LEU A 377 0.42 -11.93 0.76
CA LEU A 377 1.46 -12.74 0.12
C LEU A 377 0.91 -14.07 -0.42
N ALA A 378 -0.01 -14.72 0.29
CA ALA A 378 -0.60 -15.97 -0.16
C ALA A 378 -1.60 -15.80 -1.32
N ALA A 379 -2.14 -14.59 -1.53
CA ALA A 379 -3.11 -14.31 -2.59
C ALA A 379 -2.48 -14.02 -3.96
N GLY A 380 -1.15 -13.91 -4.06
CA GLY A 380 -0.48 -13.59 -5.33
C GLY A 380 0.85 -12.85 -5.15
N GLY A 381 1.04 -12.23 -3.98
CA GLY A 381 2.22 -11.45 -3.64
C GLY A 381 1.84 -10.11 -3.05
N PRO A 382 2.78 -9.15 -2.98
CA PRO A 382 2.54 -7.80 -2.49
C PRO A 382 1.80 -6.96 -3.55
N ASP A 383 0.59 -7.38 -3.92
CA ASP A 383 -0.29 -6.66 -4.84
C ASP A 383 -0.56 -5.25 -4.31
N ASN A 384 -0.62 -4.27 -5.21
CA ASN A 384 -0.65 -2.88 -4.80
C ASN A 384 -2.05 -2.35 -4.45
N ALA A 385 -3.13 -3.05 -4.84
CA ALA A 385 -4.48 -2.74 -4.35
C ALA A 385 -5.46 -3.91 -4.43
N TRP A 386 -6.41 -3.96 -3.48
CA TRP A 386 -7.54 -4.88 -3.47
C TRP A 386 -8.85 -4.09 -3.53
N SER A 387 -9.72 -4.43 -4.47
CA SER A 387 -10.90 -3.59 -4.79
C SER A 387 -12.19 -4.37 -5.12
N PRO A 388 -12.78 -5.14 -4.17
CA PRO A 388 -12.16 -5.69 -2.96
C PRO A 388 -11.38 -6.99 -3.24
N THR A 389 -11.42 -7.48 -4.48
CA THR A 389 -10.66 -8.65 -4.93
C THR A 389 -9.19 -8.27 -5.16
N PRO A 390 -8.25 -9.22 -5.02
CA PRO A 390 -6.86 -8.99 -5.38
C PRO A 390 -6.71 -8.50 -6.83
N GLY A 391 -5.93 -7.43 -7.01
CA GLY A 391 -5.72 -6.81 -8.31
C GLY A 391 -4.53 -5.85 -8.31
N GLU A 392 -4.42 -5.08 -9.40
CA GLU A 392 -3.34 -4.12 -9.66
C GLU A 392 -1.92 -4.72 -9.80
N ALA A 393 -1.03 -3.92 -10.38
CA ALA A 393 0.37 -4.28 -10.52
C ALA A 393 1.08 -4.36 -9.15
N GLN A 394 2.14 -5.15 -9.05
CA GLN A 394 3.07 -5.14 -7.92
C GLN A 394 4.17 -4.10 -8.20
N ILE A 395 4.36 -3.14 -7.29
CA ILE A 395 5.35 -2.06 -7.44
C ILE A 395 6.29 -1.99 -6.23
N ALA A 396 7.50 -1.46 -6.44
CA ALA A 396 8.52 -1.38 -5.39
C ALA A 396 8.04 -0.63 -4.13
N TYR A 397 7.19 0.42 -4.29
CA TYR A 397 6.59 1.14 -3.16
C TYR A 397 5.84 0.18 -2.23
N GLY A 398 4.89 -0.58 -2.78
CA GLY A 398 4.05 -1.48 -1.99
C GLY A 398 4.85 -2.58 -1.30
N VAL A 399 5.84 -3.13 -2.00
CA VAL A 399 6.77 -4.14 -1.47
C VAL A 399 7.56 -3.58 -0.28
N ASP A 400 8.19 -2.42 -0.47
CA ASP A 400 8.99 -1.76 0.57
C ASP A 400 8.17 -1.41 1.80
N SER A 401 6.97 -0.86 1.60
CA SER A 401 6.05 -0.51 2.69
C SER A 401 5.71 -1.70 3.58
N ARG A 402 5.50 -2.89 2.98
CA ARG A 402 5.28 -4.13 3.72
C ARG A 402 6.55 -4.59 4.45
N VAL A 403 7.72 -4.51 3.82
CA VAL A 403 9.00 -4.86 4.48
C VAL A 403 9.25 -3.97 5.70
N GLN A 404 9.14 -2.65 5.56
CA GLN A 404 9.34 -1.71 6.66
C GLN A 404 8.30 -1.92 7.77
N GLY A 405 7.03 -2.14 7.42
CA GLY A 405 5.96 -2.47 8.37
C GLY A 405 6.24 -3.72 9.20
N LEU A 406 6.67 -4.81 8.54
CA LEU A 406 7.02 -6.07 9.20
C LEU A 406 8.22 -5.91 10.13
N VAL A 407 9.29 -5.22 9.70
CA VAL A 407 10.51 -5.04 10.49
C VAL A 407 10.25 -4.16 11.73
N ALA A 408 9.56 -3.03 11.55
CA ALA A 408 9.22 -2.14 12.67
C ALA A 408 8.31 -2.83 13.69
N THR A 409 7.31 -3.58 13.21
CA THR A 409 6.37 -4.31 14.08
C THR A 409 7.07 -5.48 14.79
N ALA A 410 7.97 -6.21 14.11
CA ALA A 410 8.75 -7.28 14.72
C ALA A 410 9.53 -6.78 15.94
N ALA A 411 10.17 -5.62 15.80
CA ALA A 411 10.92 -4.98 16.87
C ALA A 411 10.01 -4.52 18.02
N ALA A 412 8.96 -3.76 17.73
CA ALA A 412 8.06 -3.20 18.74
C ALA A 412 7.26 -4.28 19.51
N ALA A 413 6.83 -5.35 18.84
CA ALA A 413 6.02 -6.42 19.44
C ALA A 413 6.82 -7.60 20.01
N ASN A 414 8.16 -7.60 19.81
CA ASN A 414 9.02 -8.76 20.05
C ASN A 414 8.48 -10.01 19.34
N ALA A 415 8.20 -9.87 18.05
CA ALA A 415 7.54 -10.86 17.20
C ALA A 415 8.49 -11.30 16.06
N PRO A 416 9.50 -12.14 16.35
CA PRO A 416 10.56 -12.45 15.39
C PRO A 416 10.07 -13.20 14.14
N GLY A 417 8.90 -13.84 14.17
CA GLY A 417 8.34 -14.51 12.99
C GLY A 417 7.99 -13.54 11.86
N LEU A 418 7.72 -12.27 12.18
CA LEU A 418 7.47 -11.24 11.17
C LEU A 418 8.70 -10.96 10.29
N LEU A 419 9.92 -11.29 10.77
CA LEU A 419 11.13 -11.18 9.95
C LEU A 419 11.21 -12.29 8.88
N ASP A 420 10.64 -13.47 9.12
CA ASP A 420 10.54 -14.49 8.07
C ASP A 420 9.58 -14.04 6.96
N LEU A 421 8.46 -13.41 7.33
CA LEU A 421 7.55 -12.79 6.35
C LEU A 421 8.25 -11.64 5.61
N ALA A 422 9.05 -10.81 6.31
CA ALA A 422 9.79 -9.71 5.69
C ALA A 422 10.80 -10.24 4.66
N ALA A 423 11.42 -11.39 4.93
CA ALA A 423 12.34 -12.03 3.98
C ALA A 423 11.61 -12.51 2.71
N VAL A 424 10.43 -13.11 2.85
CA VAL A 424 9.59 -13.53 1.71
C VAL A 424 9.15 -12.32 0.89
N THR A 425 8.70 -11.24 1.55
CA THR A 425 8.32 -9.99 0.87
C THR A 425 9.51 -9.36 0.14
N ALA A 426 10.68 -9.26 0.79
CA ALA A 426 11.88 -8.69 0.18
C ALA A 426 12.44 -9.55 -0.96
N GLY A 427 12.16 -10.86 -0.96
CA GLY A 427 12.50 -11.79 -2.05
C GLY A 427 11.95 -11.36 -3.41
N TRP A 428 10.88 -10.55 -3.43
CA TRP A 428 10.33 -9.95 -4.65
C TRP A 428 11.39 -9.19 -5.45
N PHE A 429 12.29 -8.45 -4.77
CA PHE A 429 13.37 -7.70 -5.42
C PHE A 429 14.42 -8.60 -6.09
N PHE A 430 14.52 -9.86 -5.67
CA PHE A 430 15.54 -10.81 -6.13
C PHE A 430 15.00 -11.86 -7.10
N GLY A 431 13.70 -11.85 -7.39
CA GLY A 431 13.06 -12.73 -8.39
C GLY A 431 11.87 -13.53 -7.87
N ALA A 432 11.59 -13.51 -6.56
CA ALA A 432 10.42 -14.18 -5.99
C ALA A 432 9.13 -13.36 -6.20
N ASN A 433 8.79 -13.16 -7.47
CA ASN A 433 7.68 -12.36 -7.95
C ASN A 433 6.99 -13.06 -9.14
N ALA A 434 5.86 -12.52 -9.61
CA ALA A 434 5.06 -13.15 -10.67
C ALA A 434 5.79 -13.30 -12.02
N ASN A 435 6.84 -12.51 -12.28
CA ASN A 435 7.64 -12.63 -13.51
C ASN A 435 8.81 -13.63 -13.37
N GLY A 436 9.37 -13.78 -12.17
CA GLY A 436 10.55 -14.61 -11.91
C GLY A 436 11.89 -13.91 -12.19
N ALA A 437 11.88 -12.67 -12.68
CA ALA A 437 13.10 -11.88 -12.90
C ALA A 437 13.39 -10.96 -11.70
N PRO A 438 14.68 -10.69 -11.37
CA PRO A 438 15.03 -9.71 -10.35
C PRO A 438 14.45 -8.33 -10.67
N ALA A 439 13.80 -7.74 -9.66
CA ALA A 439 13.24 -6.40 -9.76
C ALA A 439 14.21 -5.29 -9.31
N TYR A 440 15.33 -5.66 -8.68
CA TYR A 440 16.43 -4.76 -8.29
C TYR A 440 17.77 -5.26 -8.81
N ASP A 441 18.61 -4.35 -9.31
CA ASP A 441 20.00 -4.62 -9.68
C ASP A 441 20.97 -3.96 -8.68
N PRO A 442 21.64 -4.73 -7.80
CA PRO A 442 22.59 -4.17 -6.83
C PRO A 442 23.87 -3.62 -7.46
N ALA A 443 24.19 -3.96 -8.71
CA ALA A 443 25.39 -3.44 -9.38
C ALA A 443 25.21 -2.00 -9.85
N THR A 444 23.97 -1.58 -10.13
CA THR A 444 23.64 -0.26 -10.68
C THR A 444 22.75 0.57 -9.77
N GLY A 445 22.00 -0.07 -8.87
CA GLY A 445 20.97 0.58 -8.06
C GLY A 445 19.64 0.78 -8.77
N THR A 446 19.46 0.28 -10.01
CA THR A 446 18.20 0.39 -10.74
C THR A 446 17.17 -0.57 -10.18
N ALA A 447 15.90 -0.14 -10.15
CA ALA A 447 14.75 -0.98 -9.84
C ALA A 447 13.68 -0.86 -10.92
N ILE A 448 13.02 -1.96 -11.27
CA ILE A 448 11.88 -1.90 -12.20
C ILE A 448 10.71 -1.16 -11.54
N ASP A 449 9.89 -0.53 -12.38
CA ASP A 449 8.75 0.27 -11.93
C ASP A 449 7.65 -0.61 -11.34
N GLY A 450 7.40 -1.77 -11.96
CA GLY A 450 6.42 -2.72 -11.49
C GLY A 450 6.26 -3.94 -12.38
N ILE A 451 5.43 -4.86 -11.90
CA ILE A 451 5.03 -6.09 -12.56
C ILE A 451 3.50 -6.09 -12.63
N GLU A 452 2.97 -6.10 -13.85
CA GLU A 452 1.53 -6.14 -14.12
C GLU A 452 0.90 -7.44 -13.62
N THR A 453 -0.43 -7.46 -13.52
CA THR A 453 -1.19 -8.65 -13.09
C THR A 453 -1.01 -9.86 -14.00
N ASP A 454 -0.65 -9.65 -15.27
CA ASP A 454 -0.32 -10.70 -16.24
C ASP A 454 1.16 -11.13 -16.22
N GLY A 455 1.95 -10.58 -15.29
CA GLY A 455 3.38 -10.86 -15.12
C GLY A 455 4.30 -10.04 -16.02
N ARG A 456 3.77 -9.13 -16.84
CA ARG A 456 4.59 -8.28 -17.71
C ARG A 456 5.34 -7.22 -16.89
N ILE A 457 6.62 -7.01 -17.19
CA ILE A 457 7.46 -6.02 -16.50
C ILE A 457 7.29 -4.63 -17.15
N ASN A 458 7.18 -3.59 -16.31
CA ASN A 458 7.52 -2.22 -16.67
C ASN A 458 9.00 -1.97 -16.30
N PRO A 459 9.91 -1.89 -17.29
CA PRO A 459 11.36 -1.88 -17.02
C PRO A 459 11.91 -0.48 -16.73
N ASN A 460 11.06 0.55 -16.70
CA ASN A 460 11.42 1.90 -16.29
C ASN A 460 11.92 1.91 -14.85
N SER A 461 12.65 2.96 -14.49
CA SER A 461 13.31 3.06 -13.18
C SER A 461 13.31 4.51 -12.71
N GLY A 462 12.11 5.03 -12.44
CA GLY A 462 11.90 6.39 -11.93
C GLY A 462 12.36 6.56 -10.49
N ALA A 463 12.16 7.77 -9.95
CA ALA A 463 12.52 8.08 -8.58
C ALA A 463 11.80 7.18 -7.59
N GLU A 464 10.48 7.04 -7.70
CA GLU A 464 9.68 6.22 -6.78
C GLU A 464 10.20 4.77 -6.66
N SER A 465 10.31 4.05 -7.78
CA SER A 465 10.75 2.65 -7.77
C SER A 465 12.19 2.49 -7.24
N THR A 466 13.07 3.41 -7.63
CA THR A 466 14.45 3.45 -7.15
C THR A 466 14.54 3.70 -5.64
N ILE A 467 13.82 4.70 -5.14
CA ILE A 467 13.82 5.11 -3.74
C ILE A 467 13.33 3.97 -2.85
N HIS A 468 12.19 3.36 -3.19
CA HIS A 468 11.61 2.30 -2.35
C HIS A 468 12.42 1.00 -2.40
N ALA A 469 13.05 0.67 -3.54
CA ALA A 469 14.03 -0.40 -3.58
C ALA A 469 15.21 -0.12 -2.64
N LEU A 470 15.74 1.11 -2.65
CA LEU A 470 16.86 1.51 -1.77
C LEU A 470 16.47 1.55 -0.29
N MET A 471 15.24 1.94 0.06
CA MET A 471 14.75 1.86 1.45
C MET A 471 14.71 0.42 1.95
N THR A 472 14.28 -0.52 1.11
CA THR A 472 14.37 -1.95 1.42
C THR A 472 15.83 -2.40 1.54
N MET A 473 16.72 -2.03 0.62
CA MET A 473 18.13 -2.42 0.70
C MET A 473 18.83 -1.88 1.95
N LEU A 474 18.54 -0.64 2.37
CA LEU A 474 19.00 -0.06 3.63
C LEU A 474 18.47 -0.82 4.84
N THR A 475 17.21 -1.28 4.78
CA THR A 475 16.60 -2.11 5.83
C THR A 475 17.30 -3.47 5.92
N LEU A 476 17.60 -4.10 4.78
CA LEU A 476 18.32 -5.38 4.73
C LEU A 476 19.78 -5.22 5.20
N ASP A 477 20.49 -4.19 4.76
CA ASP A 477 21.88 -3.93 5.16
C ASP A 477 22.00 -3.71 6.68
N ALA A 478 21.00 -3.07 7.31
CA ALA A 478 20.92 -2.93 8.76
C ALA A 478 20.54 -4.23 9.51
N ASN A 479 20.03 -5.25 8.81
CA ASN A 479 19.56 -6.50 9.39
C ASN A 479 20.20 -7.74 8.72
N PRO A 480 21.45 -8.12 9.07
CA PRO A 480 22.21 -9.14 8.36
C PRO A 480 21.54 -10.53 8.26
N THR A 481 20.83 -10.96 9.30
CA THR A 481 20.08 -12.24 9.29
C THR A 481 18.89 -12.20 8.35
N LEU A 482 18.12 -11.10 8.36
CA LEU A 482 17.01 -10.88 7.46
C LEU A 482 17.51 -10.84 6.01
N LYS A 483 18.56 -10.05 5.75
CA LYS A 483 19.24 -9.98 4.46
C LYS A 483 19.68 -11.33 3.92
N ALA A 484 20.37 -12.13 4.73
CA ALA A 484 20.82 -13.45 4.32
C ALA A 484 19.64 -14.38 3.97
N THR A 485 18.51 -14.23 4.68
CA THR A 485 17.28 -15.00 4.41
C THR A 485 16.62 -14.54 3.12
N ALA A 486 16.50 -13.22 2.90
CA ALA A 486 15.92 -12.63 1.69
C ALA A 486 16.73 -12.96 0.43
N LEU A 487 18.07 -12.87 0.48
CA LEU A 487 18.96 -13.27 -0.62
C LEU A 487 18.95 -14.79 -0.89
N GLY A 488 18.43 -15.57 0.05
CA GLY A 488 18.20 -17.01 -0.11
C GLY A 488 16.94 -17.34 -0.90
N ILE A 489 16.11 -16.34 -1.23
CA ILE A 489 14.81 -16.44 -1.89
C ILE A 489 14.89 -15.65 -3.20
N ASP A 490 14.83 -16.35 -4.33
CA ASP A 490 14.88 -15.74 -5.67
C ASP A 490 13.78 -16.25 -6.61
N GLU A 491 12.90 -17.14 -6.14
CA GLU A 491 11.79 -17.67 -6.93
C GLU A 491 10.58 -18.00 -6.03
N THR A 492 9.38 -17.64 -6.49
CA THR A 492 8.11 -18.09 -5.92
C THR A 492 7.61 -19.28 -6.72
N LEU A 493 7.61 -20.47 -6.10
CA LEU A 493 7.21 -21.71 -6.76
C LEU A 493 5.69 -21.85 -6.86
N SER A 494 4.97 -21.42 -5.82
CA SER A 494 3.50 -21.47 -5.78
C SER A 494 2.92 -20.65 -4.64
N THR A 495 1.74 -20.11 -4.87
CA THR A 495 0.85 -19.55 -3.85
C THR A 495 -0.49 -20.29 -3.88
N VAL A 496 -1.07 -20.52 -2.72
CA VAL A 496 -2.43 -21.06 -2.56
C VAL A 496 -3.12 -20.21 -1.51
N GLY A 497 -3.88 -19.20 -1.95
CA GLY A 497 -4.54 -18.23 -1.07
C GLY A 497 -5.95 -17.89 -1.53
N LEU A 498 -6.30 -16.60 -1.48
CA LEU A 498 -7.59 -16.12 -1.94
C LEU A 498 -7.81 -16.48 -3.41
N SER A 499 -9.04 -16.83 -3.74
CA SER A 499 -9.49 -17.00 -5.12
C SER A 499 -10.87 -16.40 -5.29
N VAL A 500 -11.14 -15.87 -6.48
CA VAL A 500 -12.44 -15.29 -6.84
C VAL A 500 -13.20 -16.25 -7.74
N VAL A 501 -14.49 -16.40 -7.49
CA VAL A 501 -15.41 -17.15 -8.36
C VAL A 501 -16.58 -16.24 -8.72
N GLU A 502 -16.63 -15.84 -9.98
CA GLU A 502 -17.61 -14.88 -10.48
C GLU A 502 -19.06 -15.38 -10.34
N ALA A 503 -19.98 -14.51 -9.94
CA ALA A 503 -21.37 -14.88 -9.72
C ALA A 503 -22.06 -15.31 -11.03
N GLU A 504 -21.71 -14.70 -12.16
CA GLU A 504 -22.27 -15.00 -13.48
C GLU A 504 -21.83 -16.36 -14.04
N SER A 505 -20.85 -17.02 -13.41
CA SER A 505 -20.53 -18.43 -13.69
C SER A 505 -21.60 -19.40 -13.15
N GLY A 506 -22.48 -18.91 -12.28
CA GLY A 506 -23.51 -19.69 -11.62
C GLY A 506 -24.79 -19.91 -12.43
N THR A 507 -25.61 -20.86 -11.97
CA THR A 507 -26.94 -21.11 -12.50
C THR A 507 -27.99 -20.34 -11.69
N ILE A 508 -28.72 -19.45 -12.37
CA ILE A 508 -29.83 -18.68 -11.78
C ILE A 508 -31.12 -19.47 -11.93
N THR A 509 -31.91 -19.59 -10.86
CA THR A 509 -33.28 -20.10 -10.89
C THR A 509 -34.24 -19.00 -10.44
N GLY A 510 -35.29 -18.73 -11.22
CA GLY A 510 -36.25 -17.67 -10.96
C GLY A 510 -36.16 -16.56 -12.01
N SER A 511 -36.32 -15.32 -11.58
CA SER A 511 -36.40 -14.11 -12.42
C SER A 511 -35.12 -13.28 -12.48
N GLY A 512 -34.07 -13.68 -11.76
CA GLY A 512 -32.78 -13.01 -11.72
C GLY A 512 -32.05 -12.99 -13.06
N SER A 513 -31.03 -12.15 -13.17
CA SER A 513 -30.28 -11.93 -14.41
C SER A 513 -28.86 -11.45 -14.14
N VAL A 514 -27.93 -11.77 -15.03
CA VAL A 514 -26.61 -11.11 -15.09
C VAL A 514 -26.78 -9.67 -15.57
N VAL A 515 -26.08 -8.74 -14.92
CA VAL A 515 -26.07 -7.31 -15.24
C VAL A 515 -24.62 -6.87 -15.51
N THR A 516 -24.41 -6.27 -16.69
CA THR A 516 -23.13 -5.66 -17.07
C THR A 516 -23.31 -4.14 -17.10
N PRO A 517 -22.81 -3.41 -16.08
CA PRO A 517 -22.86 -1.96 -16.09
C PRO A 517 -21.92 -1.36 -17.15
N PRO A 518 -22.08 -0.07 -17.51
CA PRO A 518 -21.19 0.61 -18.45
C PRO A 518 -19.73 0.71 -17.98
N SER A 519 -19.48 0.54 -16.68
CA SER A 519 -18.17 0.62 -16.03
C SER A 519 -18.13 -0.42 -14.91
N SER A 520 -17.00 -1.12 -14.77
CA SER A 520 -16.72 -1.98 -13.60
C SER A 520 -16.50 -1.17 -12.33
N TRP A 521 -16.00 0.07 -12.46
CA TRP A 521 -15.80 0.99 -11.36
C TRP A 521 -17.15 1.49 -10.82
N THR A 522 -17.41 1.24 -9.53
CA THR A 522 -18.62 1.69 -8.83
C THR A 522 -18.54 3.14 -8.37
N GLY A 523 -17.36 3.74 -8.41
CA GLY A 523 -17.03 4.98 -7.71
C GLY A 523 -16.08 4.75 -6.52
N GLU A 524 -16.03 3.53 -5.99
CA GLU A 524 -15.19 3.18 -4.83
C GLU A 524 -14.49 1.83 -4.93
N ALA A 525 -15.02 0.91 -5.73
CA ALA A 525 -14.45 -0.40 -5.94
C ALA A 525 -14.72 -0.93 -7.36
N ASN A 526 -14.05 -2.01 -7.75
CA ASN A 526 -14.25 -2.65 -9.03
C ASN A 526 -15.12 -3.90 -8.89
N LEU A 527 -16.17 -3.99 -9.72
CA LEU A 527 -16.89 -5.24 -9.94
C LEU A 527 -15.94 -6.26 -10.60
N SER A 528 -15.80 -7.43 -9.99
CA SER A 528 -15.02 -8.50 -10.56
C SER A 528 -15.65 -8.98 -11.87
N GLY A 529 -14.82 -9.30 -12.87
CA GLY A 529 -15.30 -9.64 -14.22
C GLY A 529 -16.10 -8.54 -14.96
N GLY A 530 -16.34 -7.39 -14.33
CA GLY A 530 -17.15 -6.28 -14.88
C GLY A 530 -18.66 -6.56 -14.93
N ALA A 531 -19.16 -7.56 -14.20
CA ALA A 531 -20.57 -7.91 -14.16
C ALA A 531 -20.99 -8.42 -12.78
N TYR A 532 -22.29 -8.47 -12.51
CA TYR A 532 -22.81 -9.08 -11.28
C TYR A 532 -24.16 -9.77 -11.56
N VAL A 533 -24.58 -10.66 -10.68
CA VAL A 533 -25.90 -11.30 -10.73
C VAL A 533 -26.89 -10.53 -9.87
N ARG A 534 -27.99 -10.08 -10.49
CA ARG A 534 -29.15 -9.53 -9.78
C ARG A 534 -30.17 -10.62 -9.49
N LEU A 535 -30.60 -10.69 -8.23
CA LEU A 535 -31.63 -11.61 -7.74
C LEU A 535 -32.80 -10.83 -7.12
N TYR A 536 -33.98 -11.42 -7.16
CA TYR A 536 -35.18 -10.96 -6.45
C TYR A 536 -35.58 -11.95 -5.35
N ALA A 537 -36.50 -11.54 -4.48
CA ALA A 537 -37.01 -12.40 -3.42
C ALA A 537 -37.55 -13.73 -3.99
N GLY A 538 -37.00 -14.85 -3.52
CA GLY A 538 -37.33 -16.21 -3.96
C GLY A 538 -36.45 -16.75 -5.08
N ASP A 539 -35.65 -15.92 -5.74
CA ASP A 539 -34.66 -16.39 -6.72
C ASP A 539 -33.51 -17.11 -6.01
N SER A 540 -32.87 -18.04 -6.71
CA SER A 540 -31.64 -18.69 -6.24
C SER A 540 -30.52 -18.63 -7.26
N LEU A 541 -29.29 -18.64 -6.75
CA LEU A 541 -28.05 -18.63 -7.52
C LEU A 541 -27.17 -19.77 -7.01
N SER A 542 -26.82 -20.71 -7.89
CA SER A 542 -25.87 -21.79 -7.58
C SER A 542 -24.55 -21.53 -8.30
N ILE A 543 -23.51 -21.15 -7.55
CA ILE A 543 -22.18 -20.81 -8.06
C ILE A 543 -21.29 -22.05 -7.92
N PRO A 544 -20.70 -22.58 -9.01
CA PRO A 544 -19.78 -23.69 -8.94
C PRO A 544 -18.45 -23.26 -8.31
N VAL A 545 -17.94 -24.02 -7.36
CA VAL A 545 -16.63 -23.78 -6.73
C VAL A 545 -15.76 -25.03 -6.86
N PRO A 546 -14.44 -24.92 -7.04
CA PRO A 546 -13.55 -26.08 -7.14
C PRO A 546 -13.64 -26.97 -5.89
N ALA A 547 -13.34 -28.26 -5.98
CA ALA A 547 -13.15 -29.08 -4.77
C ALA A 547 -11.82 -28.73 -4.07
N SER A 548 -11.73 -29.00 -2.76
CA SER A 548 -10.55 -28.76 -1.94
C SER A 548 -10.32 -29.89 -0.95
N ASP A 549 -9.07 -30.08 -0.52
CA ASP A 549 -8.71 -31.04 0.52
C ASP A 549 -8.99 -30.52 1.95
N GLN A 550 -9.45 -29.27 2.06
CA GLN A 550 -9.74 -28.57 3.30
C GLN A 550 -10.98 -27.69 3.17
N ALA A 551 -11.58 -27.37 4.32
CA ALA A 551 -12.64 -26.37 4.38
C ALA A 551 -12.11 -24.97 4.02
N ARG A 552 -13.01 -24.08 3.60
CA ARG A 552 -12.69 -22.73 3.11
C ARG A 552 -13.71 -21.73 3.63
N ASN A 553 -13.27 -20.56 4.08
CA ASN A 553 -14.18 -19.45 4.30
C ASN A 553 -14.67 -18.93 2.94
N VAL A 554 -15.92 -18.47 2.92
CA VAL A 554 -16.57 -17.93 1.71
C VAL A 554 -17.12 -16.57 2.07
N PHE A 555 -16.83 -15.58 1.22
CA PHE A 555 -17.32 -14.21 1.35
C PHE A 555 -18.09 -13.84 0.09
N PRO A 556 -19.43 -13.91 0.09
CA PRO A 556 -20.21 -13.30 -0.96
C PRO A 556 -19.91 -11.81 -1.04
N ILE A 557 -19.45 -11.37 -2.22
CA ILE A 557 -19.22 -9.96 -2.53
C ILE A 557 -20.55 -9.40 -3.00
N VAL A 558 -21.10 -8.46 -2.24
CA VAL A 558 -22.43 -7.91 -2.48
C VAL A 558 -22.33 -6.41 -2.72
N ASN A 559 -22.91 -5.94 -3.81
CA ASN A 559 -23.10 -4.51 -4.06
C ASN A 559 -24.34 -4.03 -3.29
N GLN A 560 -24.10 -3.54 -2.07
CA GLN A 560 -25.12 -3.12 -1.11
C GLN A 560 -25.52 -1.66 -1.36
N GLY A 561 -26.82 -1.39 -1.51
CA GLY A 561 -27.34 -0.02 -1.40
C GLY A 561 -27.43 0.45 0.05
N GLU A 562 -27.61 1.76 0.27
CA GLU A 562 -27.72 2.37 1.62
C GLU A 562 -28.86 1.77 2.46
N GLY A 563 -30.02 1.56 1.84
CA GLY A 563 -31.22 1.03 2.50
C GLY A 563 -31.24 -0.50 2.59
N ASP A 564 -31.98 -1.01 3.58
CA ASP A 564 -32.22 -2.45 3.74
C ASP A 564 -32.87 -3.06 2.48
N SER A 565 -32.38 -4.23 2.08
CA SER A 565 -32.83 -4.99 0.92
C SER A 565 -33.02 -6.49 1.25
N GLY A 566 -33.22 -6.80 2.52
CA GLY A 566 -33.30 -8.16 3.02
C GLY A 566 -31.93 -8.86 3.04
N ALA A 567 -31.96 -10.19 3.08
CA ALA A 567 -30.76 -11.02 3.16
C ALA A 567 -30.78 -12.17 2.16
N THR A 568 -29.61 -12.68 1.79
CA THR A 568 -29.45 -13.93 1.05
C THR A 568 -28.99 -15.02 1.99
N ALA A 569 -29.70 -16.15 2.02
CA ALA A 569 -29.31 -17.33 2.78
C ALA A 569 -28.41 -18.22 1.92
N TRP A 570 -27.26 -18.61 2.46
CA TRP A 570 -26.23 -19.36 1.75
C TRP A 570 -26.08 -20.77 2.30
N SER A 571 -26.02 -21.75 1.40
CA SER A 571 -25.82 -23.17 1.73
C SER A 571 -24.93 -23.86 0.71
N SER A 572 -24.51 -25.07 1.03
CA SER A 572 -23.84 -26.01 0.13
C SER A 572 -24.63 -27.32 0.07
N ALA A 573 -24.07 -28.33 -0.60
CA ALA A 573 -24.72 -29.65 -0.69
C ALA A 573 -24.94 -30.29 0.69
N THR A 574 -24.04 -30.03 1.64
CA THR A 574 -24.04 -30.71 2.95
C THR A 574 -24.28 -29.80 4.15
N SER A 575 -24.18 -28.47 3.98
CA SER A 575 -24.13 -27.53 5.11
C SER A 575 -24.90 -26.24 4.84
N ALA A 576 -25.49 -25.66 5.88
CA ALA A 576 -25.89 -24.25 5.87
C ALA A 576 -24.66 -23.40 6.20
N LEU A 577 -24.36 -22.41 5.37
CA LEU A 577 -23.14 -21.60 5.50
C LEU A 577 -23.38 -20.29 6.25
N GLY A 578 -24.59 -19.71 6.15
CA GLY A 578 -24.97 -18.50 6.86
C GLY A 578 -25.88 -17.61 6.03
N SER A 579 -25.89 -16.31 6.31
CA SER A 579 -26.61 -15.32 5.52
C SER A 579 -25.84 -14.01 5.41
N THR A 580 -26.10 -13.24 4.35
CA THR A 580 -25.52 -11.92 4.13
C THR A 580 -26.60 -10.89 3.86
N SER A 581 -26.44 -9.66 4.34
CA SER A 581 -27.33 -8.55 4.00
C SER A 581 -27.18 -8.15 2.53
N ASN A 582 -28.31 -7.96 1.84
CA ASN A 582 -28.31 -7.56 0.43
C ASN A 582 -28.22 -6.05 0.22
N GLY A 583 -28.50 -5.28 1.26
CA GLY A 583 -28.40 -3.83 1.32
C GLY A 583 -28.05 -3.42 2.75
N GLY A 584 -28.34 -2.18 3.12
CA GLY A 584 -28.05 -1.66 4.44
C GLY A 584 -26.57 -1.30 4.61
N ALA A 585 -25.94 -0.77 3.55
CA ALA A 585 -24.59 -0.24 3.62
C ALA A 585 -24.47 0.88 4.68
N GLY A 586 -25.58 1.56 5.01
CA GLY A 586 -25.58 2.74 5.87
C GLY A 586 -25.52 4.01 5.05
N ALA A 587 -25.43 5.16 5.73
CA ALA A 587 -25.34 6.45 5.04
C ALA A 587 -23.99 6.57 4.32
N GLN A 588 -24.02 7.02 3.06
CA GLN A 588 -22.82 7.26 2.24
C GLN A 588 -21.77 8.09 2.99
N GLY A 589 -22.16 9.28 3.47
CA GLY A 589 -21.26 10.18 4.17
C GLY A 589 -20.20 10.78 3.24
N ILE A 590 -18.91 10.56 3.53
CA ILE A 590 -17.77 11.15 2.81
C ILE A 590 -17.25 10.31 1.64
N THR A 591 -17.83 9.15 1.38
CA THR A 591 -17.41 8.30 0.27
C THR A 591 -17.90 8.84 -1.08
N ASP A 592 -17.22 8.47 -2.17
CA ASP A 592 -17.47 9.05 -3.50
C ASP A 592 -18.74 8.49 -4.17
N ALA A 593 -19.24 7.33 -3.73
CA ALA A 593 -20.45 6.70 -4.27
C ALA A 593 -21.44 6.26 -3.18
N SER A 594 -22.71 6.10 -3.55
CA SER A 594 -23.74 5.61 -2.63
C SER A 594 -23.71 4.08 -2.60
N GLY A 595 -23.55 3.52 -1.39
CA GLY A 595 -23.47 2.08 -1.18
C GLY A 595 -22.06 1.52 -1.35
N ARG A 596 -21.89 0.22 -1.12
CA ARG A 596 -20.57 -0.42 -1.07
C ARG A 596 -20.56 -1.81 -1.69
N LEU A 597 -19.44 -2.19 -2.31
CA LEU A 597 -19.21 -3.51 -2.89
C LEU A 597 -18.42 -4.41 -1.93
N PHE A 598 -19.06 -5.00 -0.93
CA PHE A 598 -18.32 -5.53 0.21
C PHE A 598 -18.30 -7.07 0.28
N PRO A 599 -17.14 -7.72 0.55
CA PRO A 599 -17.08 -9.15 0.87
C PRO A 599 -17.61 -9.43 2.28
N LEU A 600 -18.73 -10.14 2.40
CA LEU A 600 -19.40 -10.40 3.68
C LEU A 600 -19.08 -11.82 4.19
N SER A 601 -18.64 -11.95 5.43
CA SER A 601 -18.31 -13.26 6.02
C SER A 601 -19.56 -14.13 6.24
N LEU A 602 -19.44 -15.41 5.90
CA LEU A 602 -20.41 -16.44 6.29
C LEU A 602 -20.04 -17.05 7.66
N GLU A 603 -21.04 -17.59 8.36
CA GLU A 603 -20.90 -18.12 9.72
C GLU A 603 -20.14 -19.45 9.77
N GLN A 604 -20.18 -20.23 8.69
CA GLN A 604 -19.54 -21.53 8.59
C GLN A 604 -18.71 -21.63 7.31
N ALA A 605 -17.54 -22.26 7.42
CA ALA A 605 -16.70 -22.57 6.29
C ALA A 605 -17.36 -23.61 5.36
N LEU A 606 -17.18 -23.45 4.06
CA LEU A 606 -17.55 -24.41 3.03
C LEU A 606 -16.72 -25.70 3.19
N PRO A 607 -17.35 -26.88 3.38
CA PRO A 607 -16.63 -28.16 3.40
C PRO A 607 -15.81 -28.39 2.13
N GLY A 608 -14.64 -29.03 2.24
CA GLY A 608 -13.71 -29.18 1.11
C GLY A 608 -14.28 -29.97 -0.08
N ALA A 609 -15.09 -31.00 0.20
CA ALA A 609 -15.70 -31.83 -0.83
C ALA A 609 -16.88 -31.18 -1.55
N ASP A 610 -17.44 -30.09 -1.00
CA ASP A 610 -18.58 -29.40 -1.59
C ASP A 610 -18.10 -28.48 -2.72
N THR A 611 -18.76 -28.58 -3.87
CA THR A 611 -18.36 -27.93 -5.14
C THR A 611 -19.37 -26.91 -5.65
N ALA A 612 -20.31 -26.49 -4.80
CA ALA A 612 -21.25 -25.43 -5.13
C ALA A 612 -21.67 -24.67 -3.86
N VAL A 613 -21.85 -23.36 -4.02
CA VAL A 613 -22.44 -22.47 -3.02
C VAL A 613 -23.76 -21.95 -3.59
N VAL A 614 -24.84 -22.12 -2.84
CA VAL A 614 -26.21 -21.78 -3.25
C VAL A 614 -26.72 -20.63 -2.38
N GLY A 615 -27.03 -19.50 -3.01
CA GLY A 615 -27.71 -18.37 -2.38
C GLY A 615 -29.20 -18.39 -2.71
N VAL A 616 -30.07 -18.21 -1.71
CA VAL A 616 -31.50 -17.97 -1.89
C VAL A 616 -31.82 -16.57 -1.37
N ALA A 617 -32.24 -15.68 -2.26
CA ALA A 617 -32.46 -14.28 -1.94
C ALA A 617 -33.81 -14.07 -1.24
N GLY A 618 -33.80 -13.43 -0.08
CA GLY A 618 -35.00 -12.98 0.64
C GLY A 618 -35.48 -11.58 0.23
N GLY A 619 -34.71 -10.89 -0.63
CA GLY A 619 -34.97 -9.55 -1.14
C GLY A 619 -34.14 -9.29 -2.41
N VAL A 620 -34.00 -8.03 -2.83
CA VAL A 620 -33.19 -7.71 -4.02
C VAL A 620 -31.71 -7.81 -3.66
N ALA A 621 -30.95 -8.66 -4.36
CA ALA A 621 -29.51 -8.82 -4.16
C ALA A 621 -28.74 -8.52 -5.45
N SER A 622 -27.56 -7.93 -5.31
CA SER A 622 -26.57 -7.74 -6.39
C SER A 622 -25.29 -8.44 -5.96
N VAL A 623 -25.11 -9.69 -6.41
CA VAL A 623 -23.96 -10.53 -6.04
C VAL A 623 -22.92 -10.45 -7.15
N ASP A 624 -21.74 -9.95 -6.82
CA ASP A 624 -20.61 -9.77 -7.75
C ASP A 624 -19.84 -11.08 -7.93
N ALA A 625 -19.31 -11.62 -6.83
CA ALA A 625 -18.55 -12.86 -6.84
C ALA A 625 -18.58 -13.54 -5.46
N LEU A 626 -17.97 -14.73 -5.38
CA LEU A 626 -17.53 -15.31 -4.12
C LEU A 626 -16.02 -15.16 -3.99
N LEU A 627 -15.57 -14.50 -2.93
CA LEU A 627 -14.19 -14.58 -2.49
C LEU A 627 -14.04 -15.84 -1.63
N ILE A 628 -13.07 -16.69 -1.92
CA ILE A 628 -12.84 -17.97 -1.25
C ILE A 628 -11.47 -17.95 -0.58
N GLN A 629 -11.40 -18.24 0.71
CA GLN A 629 -10.18 -18.30 1.50
C GLN A 629 -9.97 -19.71 2.06
N PRO A 630 -8.91 -20.43 1.67
CA PRO A 630 -8.52 -21.68 2.33
C PRO A 630 -8.28 -21.47 3.83
N LEU A 631 -8.68 -22.43 4.69
CA LEU A 631 -8.37 -22.32 6.12
C LEU A 631 -6.86 -22.35 6.41
N VAL A 632 -6.08 -23.03 5.56
CA VAL A 632 -4.63 -22.95 5.52
C VAL A 632 -4.17 -22.59 4.11
N SER A 633 -3.69 -21.36 3.96
CA SER A 633 -3.05 -20.86 2.75
C SER A 633 -1.55 -21.13 2.76
N THR A 634 -0.90 -21.14 1.59
CA THR A 634 0.54 -21.41 1.48
C THR A 634 1.26 -20.48 0.52
N ILE A 635 2.49 -20.12 0.88
CA ILE A 635 3.46 -19.44 0.02
C ILE A 635 4.70 -20.33 -0.03
N THR A 636 5.05 -20.86 -1.20
CA THR A 636 6.25 -21.69 -1.37
C THR A 636 7.27 -20.93 -2.20
N VAL A 637 8.45 -20.72 -1.62
CA VAL A 637 9.57 -20.03 -2.25
C VAL A 637 10.81 -20.91 -2.27
N THR A 638 11.73 -20.63 -3.17
CA THR A 638 13.02 -21.31 -3.27
C THR A 638 14.14 -20.31 -3.59
N GLY A 639 15.36 -20.81 -3.62
CA GLY A 639 16.56 -20.10 -4.02
C GLY A 639 17.82 -20.73 -3.44
N PRO A 640 18.91 -19.97 -3.26
CA PRO A 640 20.17 -20.49 -2.72
C PRO A 640 20.04 -21.10 -1.32
N ALA A 641 19.04 -20.68 -0.54
CA ALA A 641 18.75 -21.25 0.79
C ALA A 641 17.91 -22.55 0.73
N GLY A 642 17.44 -22.93 -0.45
CA GLY A 642 16.55 -24.06 -0.69
C GLY A 642 15.08 -23.73 -0.48
N GLU A 643 14.23 -24.72 -0.72
CA GLU A 643 12.77 -24.59 -0.65
C GLU A 643 12.28 -24.35 0.79
N SER A 644 11.36 -23.39 0.92
CA SER A 644 10.62 -23.13 2.14
C SER A 644 9.16 -22.80 1.85
N THR A 645 8.27 -23.21 2.76
CA THR A 645 6.83 -22.94 2.67
C THR A 645 6.37 -22.22 3.92
N VAL A 646 5.69 -21.09 3.74
CA VAL A 646 4.92 -20.42 4.79
C VAL A 646 3.48 -20.93 4.72
N TYR A 647 2.97 -21.46 5.83
CA TYR A 647 1.57 -21.85 6.01
C TYR A 647 0.87 -20.78 6.82
N VAL A 648 -0.24 -20.23 6.33
CA VAL A 648 -0.99 -19.12 6.93
C VAL A 648 -2.36 -19.63 7.36
N SER A 649 -2.75 -19.45 8.61
CA SER A 649 -3.99 -20.01 9.16
C SER A 649 -5.09 -18.97 9.30
N ALA A 650 -6.20 -19.19 8.59
CA ALA A 650 -7.49 -18.56 8.86
C ALA A 650 -8.38 -19.42 9.78
N ALA A 651 -7.89 -20.58 10.24
CA ALA A 651 -8.61 -21.46 11.16
C ALA A 651 -8.65 -20.91 12.60
N SER A 652 -9.76 -21.16 13.29
CA SER A 652 -9.95 -20.90 14.72
C SER A 652 -9.29 -21.94 15.64
N GLU A 653 -8.87 -23.07 15.07
CA GLU A 653 -8.18 -24.15 15.77
C GLU A 653 -6.85 -24.50 15.09
N THR A 654 -5.96 -25.14 15.85
CA THR A 654 -4.67 -25.60 15.32
C THR A 654 -4.89 -26.62 14.20
N SER A 655 -4.27 -26.38 13.06
CA SER A 655 -4.35 -27.24 11.88
C SER A 655 -3.08 -28.07 11.70
N VAL A 656 -3.20 -29.23 11.04
CA VAL A 656 -2.06 -30.09 10.70
C VAL A 656 -2.07 -30.37 9.20
N ARG A 657 -0.97 -30.07 8.51
CA ARG A 657 -0.79 -30.33 7.09
C ARG A 657 0.20 -31.47 6.83
N THR A 658 -0.23 -32.34 5.92
CA THR A 658 0.49 -33.42 5.21
C THR A 658 1.66 -32.98 4.33
N VAL A 659 2.95 -33.13 4.68
CA VAL A 659 4.04 -32.90 3.71
C VAL A 659 4.86 -34.15 3.42
N VAL A 660 5.22 -34.34 2.15
CA VAL A 660 6.13 -35.40 1.74
C VAL A 660 7.55 -35.00 2.12
N VAL A 661 8.21 -35.79 2.97
CA VAL A 661 9.62 -35.59 3.33
C VAL A 661 10.48 -36.58 2.54
N PRO A 662 11.25 -36.13 1.52
CA PRO A 662 12.06 -37.03 0.71
C PRO A 662 13.12 -37.78 1.54
N ARG A 663 13.54 -38.95 1.05
CA ARG A 663 14.60 -39.72 1.69
C ARG A 663 15.90 -38.89 1.73
N GLY A 664 16.51 -38.79 2.90
CA GLY A 664 17.71 -37.97 3.11
C GLY A 664 17.43 -36.54 3.57
N TYR A 665 16.17 -36.15 3.74
CA TYR A 665 15.77 -34.87 4.33
C TYR A 665 15.08 -35.06 5.68
N ARG A 666 15.01 -33.96 6.44
CA ARG A 666 14.18 -33.79 7.63
C ARG A 666 13.33 -32.52 7.46
N LEU A 667 12.12 -32.54 7.99
CA LEU A 667 11.30 -31.35 8.12
C LEU A 667 11.81 -30.51 9.30
N ALA A 668 12.18 -29.27 9.04
CA ALA A 668 12.33 -28.23 10.05
C ALA A 668 11.12 -27.30 9.95
N GLN A 669 10.54 -26.90 11.08
CA GLN A 669 9.42 -25.98 11.08
C GLN A 669 9.49 -25.06 12.31
N GLN A 670 9.01 -23.84 12.15
CA GLN A 670 8.85 -22.89 13.24
C GLN A 670 7.45 -22.28 13.14
N ALA A 671 6.64 -22.49 14.18
CA ALA A 671 5.28 -21.99 14.25
C ALA A 671 5.22 -20.70 15.05
N PHE A 672 4.38 -19.77 14.60
CA PHE A 672 4.12 -18.49 15.21
C PHE A 672 2.61 -18.32 15.43
N ASP A 673 2.24 -17.68 16.53
CA ASP A 673 0.84 -17.35 16.83
C ASP A 673 0.33 -16.16 15.98
N ALA A 674 -0.92 -15.77 16.21
CA ALA A 674 -1.59 -14.67 15.50
C ALA A 674 -0.97 -13.27 15.73
N VAL A 675 0.07 -13.17 16.55
CA VAL A 675 0.85 -11.94 16.77
C VAL A 675 2.33 -12.10 16.37
N GLY A 676 2.68 -13.19 15.68
CA GLY A 676 4.03 -13.43 15.17
C GLY A 676 5.04 -13.91 16.22
N ARG A 677 4.59 -14.41 17.38
CA ARG A 677 5.46 -14.92 18.45
C ARG A 677 5.64 -16.43 18.37
N PRO A 678 6.83 -16.98 18.69
CA PRO A 678 7.08 -18.42 18.59
C PRO A 678 6.17 -19.26 19.49
N VAL A 679 5.65 -20.37 18.95
CA VAL A 679 4.84 -21.35 19.68
C VAL A 679 5.74 -22.47 20.22
N ALA A 680 5.93 -22.51 21.54
CA ALA A 680 6.92 -23.35 22.23
C ALA A 680 6.76 -24.89 22.08
N SER A 681 5.64 -25.38 21.54
CA SER A 681 5.28 -26.81 21.53
C SER A 681 5.66 -27.57 20.25
N VAL A 682 6.03 -26.90 19.15
CA VAL A 682 6.20 -27.54 17.83
C VAL A 682 7.58 -28.20 17.66
N ASP A 683 8.62 -27.70 18.35
CA ASP A 683 10.01 -28.14 18.14
C ASP A 683 10.41 -29.47 18.82
N LYS A 684 9.66 -29.92 19.84
CA LYS A 684 10.17 -31.00 20.72
C LYS A 684 10.06 -32.41 20.14
N LYS A 685 9.34 -32.61 19.03
CA LYS A 685 9.30 -33.87 18.28
C LYS A 685 8.99 -33.58 16.81
N ALA A 686 10.01 -33.26 16.01
CA ALA A 686 9.88 -33.35 14.55
C ALA A 686 9.23 -34.70 14.20
N SER A 687 7.98 -34.66 13.73
CA SER A 687 7.24 -35.87 13.46
C SER A 687 7.99 -36.61 12.36
N LYS A 688 8.32 -37.90 12.59
CA LYS A 688 8.86 -38.77 11.53
C LYS A 688 7.91 -38.90 10.32
N ALA A 689 6.71 -38.35 10.40
CA ALA A 689 5.61 -38.49 9.45
C ALA A 689 5.36 -37.25 8.58
N GLY A 690 6.22 -36.22 8.61
CA GLY A 690 6.07 -35.06 7.71
C GLY A 690 4.83 -34.21 8.03
N ALA A 691 4.54 -33.97 9.31
CA ALA A 691 3.41 -33.14 9.73
C ALA A 691 3.86 -31.70 10.00
N VAL A 692 3.22 -30.71 9.39
CA VAL A 692 3.36 -29.28 9.69
C VAL A 692 2.20 -28.85 10.58
N THR A 693 2.49 -28.29 11.76
CA THR A 693 1.48 -27.79 12.69
C THR A 693 1.36 -26.28 12.53
N VAL A 694 0.15 -25.79 12.24
CA VAL A 694 -0.14 -24.36 12.04
C VAL A 694 -1.07 -23.90 13.16
N ALA A 695 -0.62 -22.92 13.94
CA ALA A 695 -1.40 -22.35 15.04
C ALA A 695 -2.62 -21.57 14.50
N ALA A 696 -3.72 -21.57 15.26
CA ALA A 696 -4.93 -20.82 14.94
C ALA A 696 -4.59 -19.32 14.75
N GLY A 697 -5.09 -18.72 13.67
CA GLY A 697 -4.81 -17.33 13.27
C GLY A 697 -3.34 -16.97 13.02
N GLY A 698 -2.40 -17.91 13.17
CA GLY A 698 -0.97 -17.69 13.05
C GLY A 698 -0.40 -18.20 11.73
N PHE A 699 0.91 -18.37 11.70
CA PHE A 699 1.60 -18.93 10.54
C PHE A 699 2.73 -19.85 10.93
N THR A 700 3.23 -20.66 9.99
CA THR A 700 4.33 -21.59 10.23
C THR A 700 5.26 -21.63 9.03
N VAL A 701 6.54 -21.44 9.29
CA VAL A 701 7.58 -21.55 8.26
C VAL A 701 8.16 -22.95 8.31
N ALA A 702 8.10 -23.68 7.20
CA ALA A 702 8.62 -25.03 7.08
C ALA A 702 9.71 -25.12 6.01
N LYS A 703 10.75 -25.90 6.27
CA LYS A 703 11.91 -26.10 5.38
C LYS A 703 12.29 -27.58 5.32
N LEU A 704 12.66 -28.05 4.14
CA LEU A 704 13.25 -29.38 3.97
C LEU A 704 14.77 -29.28 4.08
N VAL A 705 15.32 -29.76 5.20
CA VAL A 705 16.77 -29.70 5.48
C VAL A 705 17.40 -31.07 5.21
N ARG A 706 18.51 -31.09 4.47
CA ARG A 706 19.26 -32.34 4.22
C ARG A 706 19.82 -32.90 5.54
N LYS A 707 19.74 -34.22 5.72
CA LYS A 707 20.24 -34.94 6.90
C LYS A 707 21.76 -35.03 6.95
#